data_AF-A0A6L5XG84-F1
#
_entry.id   AF-A0A6L5XG84-F1
#
_cell.length_a   1.000
_cell.length_b   1.000
_cell.length_c   1.000
_cell.angle_alpha   90.00
_cell.angle_beta   90.00
_cell.angle_gamma   90.00
#
_symmetry.space_group_name_H-M   'P 1'
#
loop_
_entity.id
_entity.type
_entity.pdbx_description
1 polymer ?
#
loop_
_entity_poly.entity_id
_entity_poly.type
_entity_poly.pdbx_seq_one_letter_code
_entity_poly.pdbx_strand_id
1 'polypeptide(L)'
;MTYPLISEYVEAVRNAEDNFDKLRNLRPVTDGNGDPVMTSGNFAVVFKMRDEKNDKLYAVKCFLKDQPNRAENYRMIAEELEYVSSSFLTKFQYLDNELFVDAAHADGEEFPVLLMDWVEGTNLDLYIRQHLHDSYQLHLLAYQFSRLALWLMPQPFAHGDLKPDNFMVREDGTLVLIDYDGMFVPAMKGQKSWEMGSPDFRHPARTEETFNEHIDDFSLASILLSLRVIAEEPALLEKYGAADRLLFSEKDYRAIQDCQLLKDIFPSECSEVNMLVGLFIIALTQSDLSNVSFRLLSLERPKEPEIEIISTKVTEEDKKDAWTDEFGVKYSKDGKKLLECTNRKLRNYTIRQGTSSIGDGAFYECYSLHSVTIPDSVTSIGNSAFYGCLYLQPVTIPDSVTSIGDSVFEDCSYLHSVTIPDSVTSIGNSAFSNCKSLQSVTIPDSVTSIGDSAFDGCSSLQSITIPNSVTSIGNFAFAGCSSLQSVTIPDSVTSIGNGAFSVCLSLQSVTIPDSVTSIGVSAFDGCSSLQSVTIPKSVTIIKGNPFSNCPARVINHSNHFTIFEGNLYTSDRRKLISYLSKVENFIIPDSVTSIGDGAFQGCSSLQSVTIPDSVTSIGDNAFEDCKSLQSVTIPDSVTSIGNCAFSWCSSLQSVIIPDSVTSIGNGAFSVCLSLYSVTIPDSVTSIGVRAFEDCKSLQSVTIPDSVTSIGDSAFESCESLQSVTIPDSVTSIGDGAFSYCSSLQSVTIPDSVTSIGDGVFGGCDSLHSVTIPDSVTSIGDSTFCECYSLLSVTIPDSVTSIGDNAFSTCWSLQSVTIPDSVISIGYNAFNGCKSLQSVTIPDSVTSIGVRAFHGCSSLQSVTIPKSVTIIKGNPFSDCPARVINHSNHFTIFEGNLYTSDRRKLISYLSKGENFIIPDSVTSIGDNAFEDKSLQSVTIPDSVTSIGDSAFQACSSLQSVTIPDSVTNIGDDSFSCCSSLQSIFISHKTYERLKAELQYYSSKIKFTD
;
A
#
# COMPACT_ATOMS: atom_id res chain seq x y z
N MET A 1 40.68 -40.89 38.20
CA MET A 1 40.47 -39.45 37.98
C MET A 1 39.37 -39.00 38.92
N THR A 2 39.60 -37.97 39.73
CA THR A 2 38.51 -37.32 40.49
C THR A 2 37.99 -36.18 39.61
N TYR A 3 36.72 -36.22 39.21
CA TYR A 3 36.15 -35.21 38.32
C TYR A 3 35.90 -33.88 39.07
N PRO A 4 36.04 -32.72 38.38
CA PRO A 4 35.85 -31.40 39.00
C PRO A 4 34.40 -31.14 39.44
N LEU A 5 34.26 -30.26 40.42
CA LEU A 5 32.98 -29.69 40.83
C LEU A 5 32.45 -28.71 39.77
N ILE A 6 31.14 -28.48 39.75
CA ILE A 6 30.50 -27.52 38.83
C ILE A 6 31.15 -26.12 38.95
N SER A 7 31.44 -25.67 40.17
CA SER A 7 32.10 -24.38 40.41
C SER A 7 33.50 -24.28 39.81
N GLU A 8 34.24 -25.40 39.76
CA GLU A 8 35.58 -25.45 39.15
C GLU A 8 35.47 -25.42 37.62
N TYR A 9 34.48 -26.11 37.04
CA TYR A 9 34.18 -26.00 35.62
C TYR A 9 33.72 -24.61 35.19
N VAL A 10 32.89 -23.94 35.99
CA VAL A 10 32.47 -22.55 35.71
C VAL A 10 33.68 -21.63 35.61
N GLU A 11 34.64 -21.74 36.55
CA GLU A 11 35.84 -20.91 36.53
C GLU A 11 36.78 -21.25 35.37
N ALA A 12 36.91 -22.54 35.02
CA ALA A 12 37.67 -22.96 33.85
C ALA A 12 37.09 -22.40 32.54
N VAL A 13 35.75 -22.47 32.38
CA VAL A 13 35.02 -22.00 31.20
C VAL A 13 35.01 -20.47 31.09
N ARG A 14 35.03 -19.73 32.21
CA ARG A 14 35.22 -18.26 32.18
C ARG A 14 36.52 -17.86 31.51
N ASN A 15 37.58 -18.66 31.71
CA ASN A 15 38.90 -18.46 31.12
C ASN A 15 39.12 -19.42 29.93
N ALA A 16 38.09 -19.59 29.09
CA ALA A 16 38.06 -20.55 27.98
C ALA A 16 39.25 -20.45 27.02
N GLU A 17 39.79 -19.25 26.84
CA GLU A 17 40.93 -18.97 25.94
C GLU A 17 42.25 -19.61 26.35
N ASP A 18 42.45 -19.76 27.66
CA ASP A 18 43.66 -20.35 28.23
C ASP A 18 43.46 -21.82 28.61
N ASN A 19 42.21 -22.23 28.87
CA ASN A 19 41.89 -23.55 29.40
C ASN A 19 41.40 -24.57 28.37
N PHE A 20 40.88 -24.15 27.21
CA PHE A 20 40.55 -25.08 26.11
C PHE A 20 41.73 -25.23 25.13
N ASP A 21 41.99 -26.44 24.64
CA ASP A 21 43.02 -26.67 23.60
C ASP A 21 42.49 -26.34 22.19
N LYS A 22 41.58 -27.18 21.67
CA LYS A 22 41.03 -27.04 20.31
C LYS A 22 39.89 -26.03 20.28
N LEU A 23 39.16 -25.88 21.39
CA LEU A 23 37.99 -25.02 21.53
C LEU A 23 38.31 -23.62 22.07
N ARG A 24 39.58 -23.20 22.12
CA ARG A 24 40.04 -21.88 22.61
C ARG A 24 39.39 -20.65 21.95
N ASN A 25 38.78 -20.80 20.77
CA ASN A 25 38.07 -19.72 20.08
C ASN A 25 36.63 -19.53 20.59
N LEU A 26 36.13 -20.43 21.44
CA LEU A 26 34.81 -20.32 22.03
C LEU A 26 34.85 -19.39 23.24
N ARG A 27 33.78 -18.62 23.46
CA ARG A 27 33.54 -17.82 24.65
C ARG A 27 32.22 -18.20 25.30
N PRO A 28 32.13 -18.24 26.65
CA PRO A 28 30.86 -18.50 27.31
C PRO A 28 29.88 -17.38 27.01
N VAL A 29 28.64 -17.76 26.70
CA VAL A 29 27.52 -16.82 26.72
C VAL A 29 27.17 -16.58 28.18
N THR A 30 27.11 -15.32 28.59
CA THR A 30 26.81 -14.94 29.97
C THR A 30 25.38 -14.44 30.15
N ASP A 31 24.85 -14.61 31.36
CA ASP A 31 23.58 -14.04 31.77
C ASP A 31 23.73 -12.55 32.16
N GLY A 32 22.63 -11.92 32.60
CA GLY A 32 22.62 -10.51 33.02
C GLY A 32 23.51 -10.18 34.23
N ASN A 33 24.02 -11.19 34.95
CA ASN A 33 24.94 -11.03 36.07
C ASN A 33 26.41 -11.31 35.68
N GLY A 34 26.67 -11.68 34.42
CA GLY A 34 28.00 -12.01 33.92
C GLY A 34 28.41 -13.47 34.19
N ASP A 35 27.49 -14.32 34.65
CA ASP A 35 27.75 -15.74 34.88
C ASP A 35 27.52 -16.55 33.61
N PRO A 36 28.34 -17.59 33.30
CA PRO A 36 28.10 -18.45 32.15
C PRO A 36 26.71 -19.08 32.17
N VAL A 37 25.97 -18.97 31.07
CA VAL A 37 24.70 -19.65 30.86
C VAL A 37 24.97 -21.15 30.80
N MET A 38 24.41 -21.89 31.77
CA MET A 38 24.62 -23.33 31.89
C MET A 38 23.38 -24.06 32.41
N THR A 39 23.32 -25.35 32.11
CA THR A 39 22.37 -26.30 32.72
C THR A 39 23.18 -27.43 33.36
N SER A 40 22.84 -27.85 34.58
CA SER A 40 23.54 -28.91 35.29
C SER A 40 22.62 -30.09 35.61
N GLY A 41 23.20 -31.28 35.60
CA GLY A 41 22.54 -32.54 35.96
C GLY A 41 23.43 -33.41 36.85
N ASN A 42 22.98 -34.63 37.12
CA ASN A 42 23.66 -35.56 38.05
C ASN A 42 25.02 -36.10 37.56
N PHE A 43 25.30 -35.98 36.26
CA PHE A 43 26.46 -36.57 35.59
C PHE A 43 27.26 -35.59 34.72
N ALA A 44 26.69 -34.44 34.38
CA ALA A 44 27.35 -33.44 33.55
C ALA A 44 26.82 -32.02 33.82
N VAL A 45 27.59 -31.02 33.39
CA VAL A 45 27.17 -29.63 33.25
C VAL A 45 27.39 -29.20 31.81
N VAL A 46 26.43 -28.49 31.23
CA VAL A 46 26.44 -28.05 29.83
C VAL A 46 26.49 -26.53 29.78
N PHE A 47 27.48 -25.99 29.08
CA PHE A 47 27.68 -24.55 28.90
C PHE A 47 27.26 -24.10 27.50
N LYS A 48 26.58 -22.96 27.43
CA LYS A 48 26.31 -22.27 26.17
C LYS A 48 27.54 -21.45 25.77
N MET A 49 28.13 -21.78 24.63
CA MET A 49 29.35 -21.18 24.13
C MET A 49 29.11 -20.56 22.75
N ARG A 50 29.85 -19.50 22.42
CA ARG A 50 29.79 -18.80 21.14
C ARG A 50 31.16 -18.82 20.47
N ASP A 51 31.21 -19.17 19.19
CA ASP A 51 32.39 -19.00 18.36
C ASP A 51 32.45 -17.54 17.88
N GLU A 52 33.46 -16.80 18.31
CA GLU A 52 33.60 -15.36 18.01
C GLU A 52 33.82 -15.07 16.51
N LYS A 53 34.20 -16.06 15.70
CA LYS A 53 34.52 -15.83 14.27
C LYS A 53 33.30 -15.86 13.36
N ASN A 54 32.29 -16.67 13.70
CA ASN A 54 31.12 -16.92 12.85
C ASN A 54 29.79 -16.74 13.61
N ASP A 55 29.85 -16.30 14.88
CA ASP A 55 28.71 -16.10 15.77
C ASP A 55 27.86 -17.36 15.99
N LYS A 56 28.41 -18.55 15.71
CA LYS A 56 27.71 -19.82 15.91
C LYS A 56 27.71 -20.21 17.39
N LEU A 57 26.57 -20.70 17.85
CA LEU A 57 26.36 -21.17 19.22
C LEU A 57 26.57 -22.69 19.33
N TYR A 58 27.25 -23.09 20.40
CA TYR A 58 27.57 -24.47 20.72
C TYR A 58 27.19 -24.79 22.17
N ALA A 59 26.87 -26.05 22.41
CA ALA A 59 26.77 -26.61 23.76
C ALA A 59 28.03 -27.43 24.06
N VAL A 60 28.70 -27.11 25.17
CA VAL A 60 29.87 -27.86 25.66
C VAL A 60 29.48 -28.61 26.93
N LYS A 61 29.36 -29.93 26.84
CA LYS A 61 29.01 -30.85 27.94
C LYS A 61 30.31 -31.30 28.64
N CYS A 62 30.46 -30.92 29.90
CA CYS A 62 31.56 -31.30 30.79
C CYS A 62 31.07 -32.34 31.80
N PHE A 63 31.80 -33.44 31.97
CA PHE A 63 31.37 -34.55 32.80
C PHE A 63 31.73 -34.36 34.28
N LEU A 64 30.88 -34.84 35.20
CA LEU A 64 31.07 -34.69 36.65
C LEU A 64 31.50 -35.98 37.35
N LYS A 65 31.52 -37.12 36.64
CA LYS A 65 31.87 -38.44 37.18
C LYS A 65 32.57 -39.29 36.13
N ASP A 66 33.33 -40.27 36.61
CA ASP A 66 33.94 -41.29 35.75
C ASP A 66 32.92 -42.37 35.37
N GLN A 67 33.02 -42.85 34.12
CA GLN A 67 32.13 -43.87 33.56
C GLN A 67 32.95 -44.88 32.75
N PRO A 68 32.81 -46.20 32.99
CA PRO A 68 33.53 -47.23 32.25
C PRO A 68 33.32 -47.11 30.75
N ASN A 69 34.40 -47.16 29.96
CA ASN A 69 34.40 -47.14 28.49
C ASN A 69 33.69 -45.95 27.82
N ARG A 70 33.37 -44.86 28.54
CA ARG A 70 32.66 -43.68 28.01
C ARG A 70 33.24 -43.16 26.68
N ALA A 71 34.56 -43.01 26.61
CA ALA A 71 35.22 -42.50 25.41
C ALA A 71 35.04 -43.42 24.19
N GLU A 72 35.10 -44.74 24.39
CA GLU A 72 34.82 -45.72 23.34
C GLU A 72 33.35 -45.67 22.92
N ASN A 73 32.43 -45.61 23.90
CA ASN A 73 31.00 -45.55 23.64
C ASN A 73 30.58 -44.32 22.84
N TYR A 74 31.00 -43.11 23.24
CA TYR A 74 30.67 -41.89 22.51
C TYR A 74 31.29 -41.84 21.12
N ARG A 75 32.48 -42.42 20.91
CA ARG A 75 33.08 -42.51 19.57
C ARG A 75 32.29 -43.45 18.67
N MET A 76 31.86 -44.61 19.17
CA MET A 76 31.01 -45.53 18.42
C MET A 76 29.67 -44.88 18.04
N ILE A 77 29.07 -44.12 18.96
CA ILE A 77 27.84 -43.36 18.69
C ILE A 77 28.08 -42.28 17.62
N ALA A 78 29.16 -41.48 17.77
CA ALA A 78 29.48 -40.41 16.83
C ALA A 78 29.75 -40.95 15.41
N GLU A 79 30.45 -42.08 15.29
CA GLU A 79 30.72 -42.75 14.00
C GLU A 79 29.43 -43.24 13.34
N GLU A 80 28.50 -43.84 14.10
CA GLU A 80 27.21 -44.26 13.55
C GLU A 80 26.37 -43.05 13.09
N LEU A 81 26.34 -41.98 13.90
CA LEU A 81 25.59 -40.76 13.61
C LEU A 81 26.19 -39.90 12.49
N GLU A 82 27.43 -40.13 12.06
CA GLU A 82 28.05 -39.41 10.95
C GLU A 82 27.24 -39.60 9.65
N TYR A 83 26.73 -40.82 9.44
CA TYR A 83 25.97 -41.24 8.26
C TYR A 83 24.46 -40.99 8.38
N VAL A 84 24.00 -40.42 9.49
CA VAL A 84 22.59 -40.12 9.75
C VAL A 84 22.34 -38.63 9.51
N SER A 85 21.36 -38.33 8.66
CA SER A 85 20.89 -36.96 8.42
C SER A 85 19.44 -36.85 8.86
N SER A 86 19.19 -36.03 9.88
CA SER A 86 17.85 -35.79 10.42
C SER A 86 17.81 -34.47 11.17
N SER A 87 16.68 -33.77 11.09
CA SER A 87 16.40 -32.59 11.90
C SER A 87 16.13 -32.92 13.37
N PHE A 88 15.90 -34.20 13.70
CA PHE A 88 15.60 -34.66 15.07
C PHE A 88 16.84 -34.88 15.93
N LEU A 89 18.05 -34.82 15.38
CA LEU A 89 19.31 -35.04 16.11
C LEU A 89 20.29 -33.89 15.87
N THR A 90 21.14 -33.62 16.85
CA THR A 90 22.33 -32.75 16.68
C THR A 90 23.61 -33.58 16.65
N LYS A 91 24.49 -33.33 15.67
CA LYS A 91 25.79 -34.02 15.64
C LYS A 91 26.66 -33.53 16.78
N PHE A 92 27.48 -34.43 17.33
CA PHE A 92 28.41 -34.09 18.39
C PHE A 92 29.83 -34.60 18.12
N GLN A 93 30.79 -34.07 18.86
CA GLN A 93 32.18 -34.50 18.87
C GLN A 93 32.64 -34.78 20.30
N TYR A 94 33.33 -35.90 20.51
CA TYR A 94 33.95 -36.26 21.79
C TYR A 94 35.44 -35.93 21.76
N LEU A 95 35.92 -35.18 22.76
CA LEU A 95 37.30 -34.71 22.85
C LEU A 95 37.88 -35.14 24.21
N ASP A 96 38.94 -35.96 24.23
CA ASP A 96 39.40 -36.67 25.45
C ASP A 96 40.12 -35.79 26.49
N ASN A 97 40.91 -34.82 26.05
CA ASN A 97 41.77 -33.97 26.88
C ASN A 97 41.62 -32.52 26.41
N GLU A 98 40.43 -31.95 26.58
CA GLU A 98 40.07 -30.70 25.90
C GLU A 98 40.01 -29.50 26.84
N LEU A 99 39.60 -29.71 28.09
CA LEU A 99 39.43 -28.64 29.07
C LEU A 99 40.37 -28.84 30.26
N PHE A 100 41.32 -27.94 30.43
CA PHE A 100 42.14 -27.85 31.63
C PHE A 100 41.33 -27.27 32.79
N VAL A 101 41.35 -27.92 33.95
CA VAL A 101 40.67 -27.43 35.16
C VAL A 101 41.64 -27.47 36.35
N ASP A 102 41.92 -26.30 36.92
CA ASP A 102 42.73 -26.17 38.14
C ASP A 102 41.89 -26.53 39.37
N ALA A 103 41.83 -27.83 39.69
CA ALA A 103 41.04 -28.36 40.80
C ALA A 103 41.89 -28.62 42.04
N ALA A 104 41.37 -28.33 43.23
CA ALA A 104 42.12 -28.45 44.49
C ALA A 104 42.55 -29.90 44.85
N HIS A 105 42.05 -30.91 44.12
CA HIS A 105 42.21 -32.34 44.40
C HIS A 105 42.66 -33.19 43.20
N ALA A 106 43.02 -32.57 42.08
CA ALA A 106 43.64 -33.22 40.93
C ALA A 106 44.79 -32.33 40.46
N ASP A 107 46.03 -32.85 40.41
CA ASP A 107 47.20 -32.10 39.96
C ASP A 107 47.04 -31.75 38.46
N GLY A 108 46.38 -30.63 38.14
CA GLY A 108 46.30 -30.03 36.80
C GLY A 108 46.06 -31.03 35.66
N GLU A 109 44.90 -31.69 35.66
CA GLU A 109 44.53 -32.65 34.63
C GLU A 109 43.63 -32.02 33.55
N GLU A 110 43.79 -32.45 32.29
CA GLU A 110 42.89 -32.12 31.19
C GLU A 110 41.71 -33.09 31.19
N PHE A 111 40.49 -32.57 31.06
CA PHE A 111 39.26 -33.34 31.11
C PHE A 111 38.56 -33.44 29.75
N PRO A 112 37.83 -34.54 29.50
CA PRO A 112 37.09 -34.69 28.27
C PRO A 112 35.86 -33.79 28.23
N VAL A 113 35.51 -33.31 27.04
CA VAL A 113 34.25 -32.60 26.78
C VAL A 113 33.55 -33.15 25.54
N LEU A 114 32.25 -32.92 25.47
CA LEU A 114 31.45 -33.19 24.29
C LEU A 114 30.92 -31.87 23.73
N LEU A 115 31.18 -31.63 22.44
CA LEU A 115 30.76 -30.44 21.70
C LEU A 115 29.59 -30.79 20.78
N MET A 116 28.53 -30.00 20.81
CA MET A 116 27.40 -30.10 19.88
C MET A 116 26.89 -28.71 19.50
N ASP A 117 26.09 -28.61 18.42
CA ASP A 117 25.42 -27.36 18.08
C ASP A 117 24.40 -26.99 19.17
N TRP A 118 24.36 -25.72 19.58
CA TRP A 118 23.37 -25.25 20.55
C TRP A 118 21.97 -25.27 19.92
N VAL A 119 21.01 -25.91 20.57
CA VAL A 119 19.61 -25.91 20.15
C VAL A 119 18.86 -24.89 21.00
N GLU A 120 18.39 -23.82 20.38
CA GLU A 120 17.47 -22.89 21.04
C GLU A 120 16.10 -23.55 21.21
N GLY A 121 15.59 -23.52 22.43
CA GLY A 121 14.29 -24.10 22.74
C GLY A 121 14.07 -24.28 24.24
N THR A 122 12.99 -24.98 24.56
CA THR A 122 12.61 -25.35 25.92
C THR A 122 12.60 -26.86 26.08
N ASN A 123 13.10 -27.37 27.22
CA ASN A 123 13.02 -28.81 27.52
C ASN A 123 11.57 -29.30 27.45
N LEU A 124 11.35 -30.51 26.95
CA LEU A 124 10.01 -31.06 26.70
C LEU A 124 9.07 -30.99 27.92
N ASP A 125 9.55 -31.37 29.11
CA ASP A 125 8.74 -31.30 30.34
C ASP A 125 8.29 -29.86 30.66
N LEU A 126 9.21 -28.90 30.55
CA LEU A 126 8.93 -27.50 30.82
C LEU A 126 7.98 -26.91 29.76
N TYR A 127 8.16 -27.27 28.50
CA TYR A 127 7.29 -26.85 27.40
C TYR A 127 5.85 -27.31 27.62
N ILE A 128 5.65 -28.58 28.02
CA ILE A 128 4.31 -29.10 28.35
C ILE A 128 3.67 -28.27 29.47
N ARG A 129 4.41 -27.99 30.55
CA ARG A 129 3.89 -27.21 31.69
C ARG A 129 3.51 -25.78 31.32
N GLN A 130 4.28 -25.14 30.44
CA GLN A 130 4.01 -23.77 29.96
C GLN A 130 2.75 -23.71 29.09
N HIS A 131 2.41 -24.79 28.39
CA HIS A 131 1.31 -24.84 27.41
C HIS A 131 0.12 -25.67 27.90
N LEU A 132 -0.03 -25.92 29.21
CA LEU A 132 -1.14 -26.73 29.75
C LEU A 132 -2.55 -26.21 29.41
N HIS A 133 -2.66 -24.93 29.04
CA HIS A 133 -3.92 -24.30 28.65
C HIS A 133 -4.07 -24.11 27.13
N ASP A 134 -3.08 -24.54 26.33
CA ASP A 134 -3.08 -24.44 24.87
C ASP A 134 -3.26 -25.83 24.24
N SER A 135 -4.52 -26.15 23.90
CA SER A 135 -4.85 -27.45 23.33
C SER A 135 -4.14 -27.69 22.00
N TYR A 136 -4.03 -26.69 21.13
CA TYR A 136 -3.41 -26.86 19.81
C TYR A 136 -1.92 -27.21 19.95
N GLN A 137 -1.19 -26.47 20.79
CA GLN A 137 0.23 -26.72 21.01
C GLN A 137 0.51 -28.09 21.62
N LEU A 138 -0.32 -28.57 22.56
CA LEU A 138 -0.17 -29.91 23.13
C LEU A 138 -0.44 -31.02 22.09
N HIS A 139 -1.44 -30.85 21.22
CA HIS A 139 -1.71 -31.78 20.13
C HIS A 139 -0.59 -31.76 19.07
N LEU A 140 -0.06 -30.58 18.75
CA LEU A 140 1.03 -30.40 17.80
C LEU A 140 2.30 -31.07 18.34
N LEU A 141 2.59 -30.90 19.63
CA LEU A 141 3.72 -31.52 20.30
C LEU A 141 3.62 -33.06 20.26
N ALA A 142 2.44 -33.62 20.57
CA ALA A 142 2.21 -35.06 20.46
C ALA A 142 2.42 -35.56 19.01
N TYR A 143 1.91 -34.82 18.03
CA TYR A 143 2.14 -35.11 16.61
C TYR A 143 3.63 -35.06 16.22
N GLN A 144 4.38 -34.04 16.65
CA GLN A 144 5.81 -33.93 16.35
C GLN A 144 6.61 -35.04 17.02
N PHE A 145 6.26 -35.42 18.26
CA PHE A 145 6.87 -36.57 18.94
C PHE A 145 6.56 -37.87 18.20
N SER A 146 5.34 -38.01 17.67
CA SER A 146 4.95 -39.16 16.86
C SER A 146 5.82 -39.32 15.61
N ARG A 147 6.17 -38.21 14.95
CA ARG A 147 7.07 -38.19 13.79
C ARG A 147 8.50 -38.57 14.17
N LEU A 148 8.99 -38.04 15.30
CA LEU A 148 10.30 -38.39 15.83
C LEU A 148 10.36 -39.88 16.14
N ALA A 149 9.35 -40.42 16.83
CA ALA A 149 9.26 -41.84 17.15
C ALA A 149 9.24 -42.69 15.87
N LEU A 150 8.37 -42.38 14.90
CA LEU A 150 8.32 -43.06 13.60
C LEU A 150 9.66 -43.03 12.84
N TRP A 151 10.44 -41.96 13.01
CA TRP A 151 11.76 -41.83 12.40
C TRP A 151 12.84 -42.63 13.14
N LEU A 152 12.78 -42.66 14.48
CA LEU A 152 13.78 -43.33 15.33
C LEU A 152 13.63 -44.86 15.31
N MET A 153 12.41 -45.38 15.30
CA MET A 153 12.11 -46.82 15.33
C MET A 153 12.79 -47.67 14.22
N PRO A 154 12.85 -47.25 12.94
CA PRO A 154 13.52 -48.04 11.90
C PRO A 154 15.05 -47.89 11.88
N GLN A 155 15.65 -47.09 12.76
CA GLN A 155 17.09 -46.89 12.78
C GLN A 155 17.82 -48.14 13.30
N PRO A 156 19.06 -48.40 12.87
CA PRO A 156 19.84 -49.53 13.36
C PRO A 156 20.37 -49.33 14.79
N PHE A 157 20.11 -48.17 15.38
CA PHE A 157 20.47 -47.76 16.73
C PHE A 157 19.20 -47.46 17.54
N ALA A 158 19.28 -47.59 18.86
CA ALA A 158 18.19 -47.27 19.77
C ALA A 158 18.70 -46.39 20.90
N HIS A 159 17.86 -45.51 21.41
CA HIS A 159 18.25 -44.66 22.53
C HIS A 159 17.82 -45.34 23.85
N GLY A 160 18.79 -45.88 24.58
CA GLY A 160 18.56 -46.78 25.73
C GLY A 160 18.05 -46.13 27.01
N ASP A 161 18.00 -44.80 27.08
CA ASP A 161 17.45 -44.03 28.19
C ASP A 161 16.65 -42.81 27.72
N LEU A 162 15.61 -43.01 26.89
CA LEU A 162 14.77 -41.87 26.48
C LEU A 162 13.82 -41.43 27.60
N LYS A 163 13.88 -40.14 27.91
CA LYS A 163 13.04 -39.42 28.86
C LYS A 163 12.88 -37.95 28.42
N PRO A 164 11.91 -37.21 28.96
CA PRO A 164 11.57 -35.86 28.46
C PRO A 164 12.73 -34.85 28.45
N ASP A 165 13.66 -34.93 29.38
CA ASP A 165 14.82 -34.03 29.48
C ASP A 165 15.89 -34.26 28.39
N ASN A 166 15.81 -35.35 27.62
CA ASN A 166 16.69 -35.54 26.46
C ASN A 166 16.24 -34.73 25.23
N PHE A 167 15.06 -34.11 25.27
CA PHE A 167 14.46 -33.42 24.12
C PHE A 167 14.32 -31.92 24.34
N MET A 168 14.75 -31.18 23.32
CA MET A 168 14.51 -29.75 23.19
C MET A 168 13.35 -29.48 22.22
N VAL A 169 12.41 -28.65 22.64
CA VAL A 169 11.28 -28.16 21.82
C VAL A 169 11.63 -26.77 21.31
N ARG A 170 11.72 -26.60 20.00
CA ARG A 170 11.92 -25.29 19.36
C ARG A 170 10.63 -24.46 19.39
N GLU A 171 10.75 -23.18 19.09
CA GLU A 171 9.62 -22.24 19.04
C GLU A 171 8.52 -22.68 18.05
N ASP A 172 8.91 -23.31 16.93
CA ASP A 172 8.00 -23.88 15.93
C ASP A 172 7.37 -25.23 16.33
N GLY A 173 7.62 -25.68 17.56
CA GLY A 173 7.14 -26.96 18.10
C GLY A 173 7.91 -28.19 17.63
N THR A 174 8.97 -28.05 16.82
CA THR A 174 9.80 -29.18 16.40
C THR A 174 10.69 -29.69 17.53
N LEU A 175 10.96 -31.00 17.52
CA LEU A 175 11.73 -31.70 18.55
C LEU A 175 13.15 -31.99 18.08
N VAL A 176 14.12 -31.83 18.98
CA VAL A 176 15.51 -32.25 18.77
C VAL A 176 15.98 -33.04 19.98
N LEU A 177 16.52 -34.24 19.75
CA LEU A 177 17.24 -35.02 20.75
C LEU A 177 18.63 -34.41 20.96
N ILE A 178 18.94 -34.08 22.21
CA ILE A 178 20.13 -33.34 22.60
C ILE A 178 21.03 -34.10 23.59
N ASP A 179 20.59 -35.26 24.06
CA ASP A 179 21.36 -36.13 24.93
C ASP A 179 21.42 -37.54 24.34
N TYR A 180 22.57 -38.20 24.48
CA TYR A 180 22.89 -39.48 23.84
C TYR A 180 23.38 -40.52 24.85
N ASP A 181 23.26 -40.22 26.14
CA ASP A 181 23.58 -41.14 27.22
C ASP A 181 22.71 -42.40 27.11
N GLY A 182 23.34 -43.57 27.30
CA GLY A 182 22.66 -44.86 27.18
C GLY A 182 22.29 -45.29 25.74
N MET A 183 22.70 -44.57 24.69
CA MET A 183 22.40 -44.96 23.30
C MET A 183 23.12 -46.25 22.87
N PHE A 184 22.38 -47.16 22.24
CA PHE A 184 22.86 -48.37 21.58
C PHE A 184 23.13 -48.10 20.10
N VAL A 185 24.28 -48.53 19.58
CA VAL A 185 24.57 -48.58 18.14
C VAL A 185 25.03 -49.98 17.72
N PRO A 186 24.93 -50.38 16.44
CA PRO A 186 25.26 -51.74 15.98
C PRO A 186 26.65 -52.24 16.40
N ALA A 187 27.64 -51.35 16.47
CA ALA A 187 29.00 -51.68 16.90
C ALA A 187 29.07 -52.15 18.37
N MET A 188 28.08 -51.82 19.20
CA MET A 188 27.97 -52.24 20.61
C MET A 188 27.29 -53.60 20.80
N LYS A 189 26.90 -54.28 19.71
CA LYS A 189 26.17 -55.56 19.79
C LYS A 189 26.97 -56.61 20.57
N GLY A 190 26.35 -57.15 21.62
CA GLY A 190 26.97 -58.14 22.51
C GLY A 190 27.77 -57.56 23.68
N GLN A 191 27.83 -56.22 23.81
CA GLN A 191 28.32 -55.55 25.01
C GLN A 191 27.21 -55.40 26.05
N LYS A 192 27.58 -55.21 27.33
CA LYS A 192 26.62 -54.90 28.38
C LYS A 192 26.22 -53.42 28.32
N SER A 193 24.95 -53.14 28.62
CA SER A 193 24.46 -51.77 28.82
C SER A 193 25.30 -51.08 29.89
N TRP A 194 25.82 -49.91 29.56
CA TRP A 194 26.63 -49.12 30.49
C TRP A 194 25.76 -48.22 31.37
N GLU A 195 24.53 -47.90 30.93
CA GLU A 195 23.48 -47.30 31.74
C GLU A 195 22.20 -48.11 31.67
N MET A 196 21.46 -48.13 32.77
CA MET A 196 20.21 -48.86 32.88
C MET A 196 18.99 -47.99 32.56
N GLY A 197 19.15 -46.68 32.39
CA GLY A 197 18.06 -45.73 32.14
C GLY A 197 17.07 -45.52 33.28
N SER A 198 16.21 -44.50 33.14
CA SER A 198 15.22 -44.06 34.11
C SER A 198 14.14 -45.13 34.33
N PRO A 199 13.89 -45.57 35.58
CA PRO A 199 12.89 -46.59 35.87
C PRO A 199 11.47 -46.24 35.40
N ASP A 200 11.14 -44.96 35.31
CA ASP A 200 9.82 -44.47 34.89
C ASP A 200 9.61 -44.47 33.37
N PHE A 201 10.65 -44.71 32.55
CA PHE A 201 10.54 -44.81 31.09
C PHE A 201 11.11 -46.12 30.52
N ARG A 202 11.67 -46.98 31.38
CA ARG A 202 12.31 -48.23 30.99
C ARG A 202 11.37 -49.43 31.03
N HIS A 203 11.54 -50.34 30.07
CA HIS A 203 10.84 -51.62 30.07
C HIS A 203 11.20 -52.51 31.29
N PRO A 204 10.23 -53.14 32.00
CA PRO A 204 10.52 -53.93 33.21
C PRO A 204 11.45 -55.14 33.02
N ALA A 205 11.52 -55.69 31.80
CA ALA A 205 12.39 -56.81 31.45
C ALA A 205 13.80 -56.40 31.00
N ARG A 206 14.09 -55.09 30.91
CA ARG A 206 15.40 -54.56 30.53
C ARG A 206 16.44 -54.90 31.60
N THR A 207 17.54 -55.49 31.20
CA THR A 207 18.72 -55.82 32.03
C THR A 207 19.99 -55.29 31.37
N GLU A 208 21.13 -55.38 32.05
CA GLU A 208 22.45 -55.03 31.49
C GLU A 208 22.82 -55.90 30.28
N GLU A 209 22.29 -57.12 30.18
CA GLU A 209 22.62 -58.09 29.11
C GLU A 209 21.70 -57.96 27.88
N THR A 210 20.60 -57.20 27.99
CA THR A 210 19.60 -57.06 26.93
C THR A 210 19.73 -55.73 26.19
N PHE A 211 20.95 -55.18 26.08
CA PHE A 211 21.24 -53.93 25.38
C PHE A 211 21.18 -54.14 23.87
N ASN A 212 20.08 -53.73 23.24
CA ASN A 212 19.82 -53.96 21.82
C ASN A 212 18.90 -52.90 21.21
N GLU A 213 18.69 -53.01 19.90
CA GLU A 213 17.92 -52.09 19.06
C GLU A 213 16.39 -52.09 19.27
N HIS A 214 15.81 -52.89 20.20
CA HIS A 214 14.35 -53.10 20.24
C HIS A 214 13.68 -52.97 21.61
N ILE A 215 14.35 -53.36 22.71
CA ILE A 215 13.70 -53.32 24.04
C ILE A 215 13.57 -51.88 24.59
N ASP A 216 14.42 -50.98 24.12
CA ASP A 216 14.50 -49.60 24.58
C ASP A 216 13.47 -48.67 23.92
N ASP A 217 12.83 -49.14 22.84
CA ASP A 217 11.74 -48.47 22.14
C ASP A 217 10.44 -48.38 22.97
N PHE A 218 10.34 -49.13 24.07
CA PHE A 218 9.23 -49.02 25.02
C PHE A 218 8.99 -47.58 25.51
N SER A 219 10.08 -46.84 25.71
CA SER A 219 10.07 -45.44 26.14
C SER A 219 9.31 -44.53 25.16
N LEU A 220 9.45 -44.76 23.85
CA LEU A 220 8.75 -44.02 22.81
C LEU A 220 7.24 -44.22 22.89
N ALA A 221 6.80 -45.46 23.13
CA ALA A 221 5.38 -45.77 23.29
C ALA A 221 4.81 -45.14 24.58
N SER A 222 5.57 -45.16 25.68
CA SER A 222 5.16 -44.56 26.96
C SER A 222 5.07 -43.03 26.89
N ILE A 223 6.07 -42.38 26.30
CA ILE A 223 6.11 -40.91 26.16
C ILE A 223 5.01 -40.46 25.19
N LEU A 224 4.86 -41.07 24.02
CA LEU A 224 3.83 -40.68 23.06
C LEU A 224 2.40 -40.85 23.63
N LEU A 225 2.13 -41.97 24.31
CA LEU A 225 0.85 -42.17 24.99
C LEU A 225 0.63 -41.08 26.05
N SER A 226 1.65 -40.76 26.84
CA SER A 226 1.57 -39.71 27.86
C SER A 226 1.27 -38.35 27.24
N LEU A 227 1.99 -37.96 26.18
CA LEU A 227 1.77 -36.67 25.48
C LEU A 227 0.36 -36.59 24.89
N ARG A 228 -0.13 -37.65 24.25
CA ARG A 228 -1.47 -37.66 23.66
C ARG A 228 -2.56 -37.57 24.72
N VAL A 229 -2.40 -38.29 25.84
CA VAL A 229 -3.33 -38.23 26.97
C VAL A 229 -3.32 -36.85 27.62
N ILE A 230 -2.14 -36.23 27.80
CA ILE A 230 -2.04 -34.87 28.34
C ILE A 230 -2.71 -33.86 27.40
N ALA A 231 -2.60 -34.04 26.08
CA ALA A 231 -3.27 -33.17 25.11
C ALA A 231 -4.80 -33.25 25.16
N GLU A 232 -5.36 -34.42 25.50
CA GLU A 232 -6.81 -34.63 25.67
C GLU A 232 -7.31 -34.20 27.06
N GLU A 233 -6.57 -34.54 28.12
CA GLU A 233 -6.95 -34.28 29.51
C GLU A 233 -5.75 -33.76 30.32
N PRO A 234 -5.40 -32.47 30.20
CA PRO A 234 -4.23 -31.88 30.86
C PRO A 234 -4.23 -32.05 32.39
N ALA A 235 -5.41 -32.13 33.01
CA ALA A 235 -5.58 -32.32 34.46
C ALA A 235 -4.96 -33.65 34.97
N LEU A 236 -4.77 -34.65 34.11
CA LEU A 236 -4.11 -35.90 34.49
C LEU A 236 -2.62 -35.72 34.78
N LEU A 237 -1.97 -34.71 34.19
CA LEU A 237 -0.58 -34.40 34.53
C LEU A 237 -0.46 -33.90 35.97
N GLU A 238 -1.40 -33.07 36.43
CA GLU A 238 -1.43 -32.60 37.83
C GLU A 238 -1.71 -33.76 38.80
N LYS A 239 -2.52 -34.74 38.37
CA LYS A 239 -2.95 -35.87 39.20
C LYS A 239 -1.89 -36.98 39.31
N TYR A 240 -1.19 -37.29 38.22
CA TYR A 240 -0.28 -38.45 38.13
C TYR A 240 1.18 -38.09 37.89
N GLY A 241 1.47 -36.88 37.40
CA GLY A 241 2.83 -36.47 37.05
C GLY A 241 3.73 -36.12 38.22
N ALA A 242 5.03 -35.98 37.92
CA ALA A 242 6.06 -35.53 38.85
C ALA A 242 7.07 -34.64 38.12
N ALA A 243 8.11 -34.14 38.81
CA ALA A 243 9.12 -33.27 38.21
C ALA A 243 9.88 -33.94 37.05
N ASP A 244 10.16 -35.24 37.15
CA ASP A 244 10.97 -36.00 36.18
C ASP A 244 10.17 -37.14 35.52
N ARG A 245 8.83 -37.02 35.49
CA ARG A 245 7.91 -38.07 35.01
C ARG A 245 6.65 -37.46 34.43
N LEU A 246 6.25 -37.96 33.25
CA LEU A 246 4.98 -37.61 32.61
C LEU A 246 3.81 -38.27 33.34
N LEU A 247 3.24 -39.38 32.87
CA LEU A 247 2.07 -40.00 33.52
C LEU A 247 2.39 -41.31 34.24
N PHE A 248 3.09 -42.24 33.57
CA PHE A 248 3.33 -43.59 34.10
C PHE A 248 4.60 -43.68 34.96
N SER A 249 4.56 -44.56 35.98
CA SER A 249 5.71 -44.89 36.84
C SER A 249 6.18 -46.34 36.71
N GLU A 250 7.38 -46.65 37.20
CA GLU A 250 7.89 -48.03 37.24
C GLU A 250 6.90 -49.02 37.89
N LYS A 251 6.20 -48.57 38.95
CA LYS A 251 5.22 -49.40 39.66
C LYS A 251 4.01 -49.74 38.78
N ASP A 252 3.59 -48.81 37.92
CA ASP A 252 2.48 -49.01 37.00
C ASP A 252 2.80 -50.10 35.99
N TYR A 253 4.03 -50.11 35.45
CA TYR A 253 4.47 -51.12 34.48
C TYR A 253 4.51 -52.53 35.08
N ARG A 254 4.99 -52.67 36.33
CA ARG A 254 5.14 -53.97 37.01
C ARG A 254 3.80 -54.59 37.42
N ALA A 255 2.76 -53.79 37.57
CA ALA A 255 1.42 -54.21 37.99
C ALA A 255 0.33 -53.59 37.11
N ILE A 256 0.48 -53.71 35.78
CA ILE A 256 -0.36 -52.98 34.81
C ILE A 256 -1.86 -53.29 34.94
N GLN A 257 -2.22 -54.49 35.39
CA GLN A 257 -3.62 -54.90 35.64
C GLN A 257 -4.28 -54.11 36.77
N ASP A 258 -3.47 -53.61 37.72
CA ASP A 258 -3.94 -52.84 38.88
C ASP A 258 -3.77 -51.32 38.68
N CYS A 259 -3.09 -50.88 37.61
CA CYS A 259 -2.77 -49.48 37.34
C CYS A 259 -4.03 -48.61 37.26
N GLN A 260 -4.12 -47.62 38.17
CA GLN A 260 -5.27 -46.71 38.22
C GLN A 260 -5.26 -45.72 37.05
N LEU A 261 -4.10 -45.22 36.63
CA LEU A 261 -3.98 -44.36 35.46
C LEU A 261 -4.54 -45.04 34.20
N LEU A 262 -4.21 -46.32 33.98
CA LEU A 262 -4.73 -47.06 32.83
C LEU A 262 -6.26 -47.19 32.85
N LYS A 263 -6.86 -47.35 34.03
CA LYS A 263 -8.33 -47.39 34.21
C LYS A 263 -8.99 -46.02 33.97
N ASP A 264 -8.25 -44.94 34.24
CA ASP A 264 -8.74 -43.58 34.04
C ASP A 264 -8.68 -43.16 32.55
N ILE A 265 -7.74 -43.69 31.77
CA ILE A 265 -7.55 -43.31 30.35
C ILE A 265 -8.13 -44.31 29.34
N PHE A 266 -8.53 -45.52 29.75
CA PHE A 266 -9.05 -46.56 28.86
C PHE A 266 -10.36 -47.19 29.37
N PRO A 267 -11.42 -47.27 28.54
CA PRO A 267 -11.50 -46.78 27.16
C PRO A 267 -11.66 -45.26 27.08
N SER A 268 -10.98 -44.62 26.13
CA SER A 268 -11.10 -43.19 25.81
C SER A 268 -12.11 -42.95 24.69
N GLU A 269 -12.72 -41.76 24.63
CA GLU A 269 -13.49 -41.34 23.45
C GLU A 269 -12.58 -41.03 22.24
N CYS A 270 -11.29 -40.73 22.49
CA CYS A 270 -10.30 -40.53 21.45
C CYS A 270 -9.77 -41.87 20.93
N SER A 271 -10.02 -42.16 19.64
CA SER A 271 -9.58 -43.42 19.02
C SER A 271 -8.06 -43.58 18.98
N GLU A 272 -7.32 -42.48 18.85
CA GLU A 272 -5.85 -42.49 18.88
C GLU A 272 -5.32 -42.89 20.25
N VAL A 273 -5.92 -42.39 21.34
CA VAL A 273 -5.56 -42.79 22.71
C VAL A 273 -5.79 -44.29 22.90
N ASN A 274 -6.92 -44.83 22.45
CA ASN A 274 -7.19 -46.27 22.53
C ASN A 274 -6.17 -47.10 21.74
N MET A 275 -5.75 -46.61 20.57
CA MET A 275 -4.74 -47.26 19.74
C MET A 275 -3.37 -47.25 20.40
N LEU A 276 -2.96 -46.11 20.96
CA LEU A 276 -1.70 -45.95 21.70
C LEU A 276 -1.68 -46.77 22.98
N VAL A 277 -2.81 -46.90 23.70
CA VAL A 277 -2.93 -47.82 24.84
C VAL A 277 -2.68 -49.26 24.39
N GLY A 278 -3.28 -49.69 23.26
CA GLY A 278 -3.03 -51.02 22.70
C GLY A 278 -1.55 -51.24 22.36
N LEU A 279 -0.92 -50.27 21.71
CA LEU A 279 0.51 -50.31 21.38
C LEU A 279 1.38 -50.37 22.64
N PHE A 280 1.10 -49.53 23.63
CA PHE A 280 1.81 -49.50 24.91
C PHE A 280 1.74 -50.84 25.64
N ILE A 281 0.58 -51.50 25.67
CA ILE A 281 0.43 -52.83 26.29
C ILE A 281 1.21 -53.91 25.51
N ILE A 282 1.23 -53.84 24.17
CA ILE A 282 2.04 -54.75 23.35
C ILE A 282 3.53 -54.52 23.65
N ALA A 283 3.96 -53.25 23.68
CA ALA A 283 5.33 -52.87 23.98
C ALA A 283 5.78 -53.30 25.38
N LEU A 284 4.88 -53.30 26.36
CA LEU A 284 5.13 -53.73 27.74
C LEU A 284 5.21 -55.25 27.93
N THR A 285 4.57 -56.03 27.05
CA THR A 285 4.42 -57.48 27.21
C THR A 285 5.38 -58.31 26.37
N GLN A 286 6.03 -57.69 25.38
CA GLN A 286 6.98 -58.35 24.48
C GLN A 286 8.42 -57.90 24.74
N SER A 287 9.35 -58.85 24.73
CA SER A 287 10.79 -58.57 24.88
C SER A 287 11.51 -58.26 23.56
N ASP A 288 10.80 -58.37 22.44
CA ASP A 288 11.28 -58.10 21.08
C ASP A 288 10.14 -57.46 20.28
N LEU A 289 10.33 -56.19 19.91
CA LEU A 289 9.32 -55.37 19.22
C LEU A 289 9.51 -55.35 17.70
N SER A 290 10.43 -56.14 17.15
CA SER A 290 10.70 -56.20 15.70
C SER A 290 9.47 -56.56 14.85
N ASN A 291 8.46 -57.20 15.43
CA ASN A 291 7.21 -57.59 14.76
C ASN A 291 6.03 -56.64 15.00
N VAL A 292 6.20 -55.58 15.79
CA VAL A 292 5.14 -54.60 16.08
C VAL A 292 5.07 -53.60 14.94
N SER A 293 3.87 -53.37 14.40
CA SER A 293 3.72 -52.39 13.31
C SER A 293 3.83 -50.97 13.83
N PHE A 294 4.96 -50.33 13.57
CA PHE A 294 5.25 -48.96 14.02
C PHE A 294 4.34 -47.89 13.41
N ARG A 295 3.54 -48.25 12.38
CA ARG A 295 2.48 -47.37 11.84
C ARG A 295 1.45 -46.98 12.90
N LEU A 296 1.35 -47.75 14.00
CA LEU A 296 0.49 -47.43 15.14
C LEU A 296 1.01 -46.25 15.99
N LEU A 297 2.19 -45.70 15.72
CA LEU A 297 2.66 -44.46 16.34
C LEU A 297 2.18 -43.21 15.58
N SER A 298 1.61 -43.35 14.37
CA SER A 298 1.23 -42.19 13.56
C SER A 298 0.01 -41.48 14.14
N LEU A 299 0.18 -40.20 14.47
CA LEU A 299 -0.92 -39.29 14.79
C LEU A 299 -1.24 -38.39 13.59
N GLU A 300 -2.50 -37.94 13.49
CA GLU A 300 -2.85 -36.91 12.53
C GLU A 300 -2.31 -35.54 12.98
N ARG A 301 -1.85 -34.73 12.02
CA ARG A 301 -1.48 -33.33 12.33
C ARG A 301 -2.74 -32.60 12.79
N PRO A 302 -2.74 -31.93 13.96
CA PRO A 302 -3.90 -31.15 14.38
C PRO A 302 -4.19 -30.06 13.34
N LYS A 303 -5.47 -29.82 13.08
CA LYS A 303 -5.88 -28.69 12.25
C LYS A 303 -5.62 -27.40 13.04
N GLU A 304 -4.95 -26.46 12.41
CA GLU A 304 -4.87 -25.09 12.94
C GLU A 304 -6.29 -24.55 13.14
N PRO A 305 -6.57 -23.85 14.26
CA PRO A 305 -7.89 -23.29 14.49
C PRO A 305 -8.29 -22.41 13.31
N GLU A 306 -9.46 -22.67 12.71
CA GLU A 306 -9.99 -21.81 11.64
C GLU A 306 -10.26 -20.43 12.23
N ILE A 307 -9.40 -19.47 11.86
CA ILE A 307 -9.61 -18.07 12.20
C ILE A 307 -10.81 -17.58 11.39
N GLU A 308 -11.87 -17.16 12.07
CA GLU A 308 -12.98 -16.44 11.44
C GLU A 308 -12.44 -15.12 10.85
N ILE A 309 -12.18 -15.09 9.54
CA ILE A 309 -11.76 -13.88 8.84
C ILE A 309 -12.97 -12.98 8.68
N ILE A 310 -13.08 -11.98 9.55
CA ILE A 310 -14.12 -10.97 9.46
C ILE A 310 -13.72 -9.97 8.36
N SER A 311 -14.62 -9.76 7.40
CA SER A 311 -14.42 -8.80 6.32
C SER A 311 -14.10 -7.40 6.85
N THR A 312 -13.07 -6.76 6.29
CA THR A 312 -12.67 -5.38 6.61
C THR A 312 -13.63 -4.34 6.04
N LYS A 313 -14.37 -4.68 4.99
CA LYS A 313 -15.40 -3.80 4.44
C LYS A 313 -16.43 -3.42 5.49
N VAL A 314 -16.57 -2.11 5.72
CA VAL A 314 -17.57 -1.54 6.62
C VAL A 314 -18.90 -1.45 5.88
N THR A 315 -19.94 -2.07 6.42
CA THR A 315 -21.30 -2.08 5.86
C THR A 315 -22.22 -1.12 6.61
N GLU A 316 -23.37 -0.78 6.02
CA GLU A 316 -24.39 0.02 6.71
C GLU A 316 -24.98 -0.69 7.94
N GLU A 317 -24.99 -2.02 7.96
CA GLU A 317 -25.40 -2.79 9.15
C GLU A 317 -24.33 -2.73 10.25
N ASP A 318 -23.03 -2.70 9.90
CA ASP A 318 -21.96 -2.51 10.90
C ASP A 318 -22.10 -1.15 11.61
N LYS A 319 -22.49 -0.11 10.87
CA LYS A 319 -22.71 1.25 11.39
C LYS A 319 -23.98 1.35 12.24
N LYS A 320 -24.96 0.49 11.98
CA LYS A 320 -26.23 0.45 12.72
C LYS A 320 -25.99 -0.19 14.08
N ASP A 321 -26.34 0.54 15.14
CA ASP A 321 -26.00 0.20 16.54
C ASP A 321 -24.49 0.19 16.86
N ALA A 322 -23.64 0.80 16.01
CA ALA A 322 -22.23 1.01 16.34
C ALA A 322 -22.09 1.89 17.60
N TRP A 323 -21.08 1.59 18.41
CA TRP A 323 -20.77 2.38 19.60
C TRP A 323 -19.41 3.05 19.44
N THR A 324 -19.26 4.22 20.05
CA THR A 324 -18.02 5.00 20.02
C THR A 324 -17.39 4.96 21.40
N ASP A 325 -16.09 4.72 21.45
CA ASP A 325 -15.34 4.81 22.70
C ASP A 325 -15.04 6.26 23.11
N GLU A 326 -14.41 6.42 24.28
CA GLU A 326 -14.06 7.71 24.85
C GLU A 326 -13.02 8.52 24.04
N PHE A 327 -12.35 7.87 23.08
CA PHE A 327 -11.34 8.49 22.22
C PHE A 327 -11.89 8.88 20.85
N GLY A 328 -13.16 8.59 20.57
CA GLY A 328 -13.83 8.88 19.29
C GLY A 328 -13.63 7.80 18.22
N VAL A 329 -13.27 6.57 18.63
CA VAL A 329 -13.13 5.40 17.75
C VAL A 329 -14.41 4.57 17.80
N LYS A 330 -14.99 4.30 16.63
CA LYS A 330 -16.24 3.55 16.47
C LYS A 330 -15.98 2.08 16.24
N TYR A 331 -16.78 1.25 16.88
CA TYR A 331 -16.78 -0.20 16.77
C TYR A 331 -18.16 -0.72 16.41
N SER A 332 -18.21 -1.88 15.76
CA SER A 332 -19.44 -2.66 15.56
C SER A 332 -20.09 -2.98 16.91
N LYS A 333 -21.39 -3.31 16.88
CA LYS A 333 -22.18 -3.64 18.07
C LYS A 333 -21.55 -4.72 18.98
N ASP A 334 -20.89 -5.70 18.38
CA ASP A 334 -20.20 -6.80 19.08
C ASP A 334 -18.74 -6.47 19.45
N GLY A 335 -18.22 -5.32 19.02
CA GLY A 335 -16.83 -4.90 19.24
C GLY A 335 -15.80 -5.61 18.38
N LYS A 336 -16.21 -6.55 17.49
CA LYS A 336 -15.29 -7.35 16.69
C LYS A 336 -14.69 -6.59 15.50
N LYS A 337 -15.33 -5.50 15.04
CA LYS A 337 -14.85 -4.68 13.92
C LYS A 337 -14.66 -3.22 14.35
N LEU A 338 -13.48 -2.66 14.10
CA LEU A 338 -13.21 -1.23 14.24
C LEU A 338 -13.62 -0.54 12.93
N LEU A 339 -14.54 0.41 12.99
CA LEU A 339 -15.18 0.99 11.81
C LEU A 339 -14.52 2.28 11.34
N GLU A 340 -14.36 3.25 12.24
CA GLU A 340 -13.75 4.55 11.94
C GLU A 340 -13.31 5.29 13.21
N CYS A 341 -12.22 6.03 13.13
CA CYS A 341 -11.84 7.05 14.07
C CYS A 341 -12.37 8.39 13.59
N THR A 342 -13.13 9.10 14.42
CA THR A 342 -13.63 10.46 14.13
C THR A 342 -12.78 11.55 14.78
N ASN A 343 -11.89 11.17 15.71
CA ASN A 343 -11.02 12.10 16.42
C ASN A 343 -9.71 12.36 15.67
N ARG A 344 -9.69 13.41 14.85
CA ARG A 344 -8.51 13.83 14.07
C ARG A 344 -7.34 14.37 14.90
N LYS A 345 -7.52 14.53 16.23
CA LYS A 345 -6.47 14.94 17.18
C LYS A 345 -5.92 13.78 18.01
N LEU A 346 -6.37 12.55 17.73
CA LEU A 346 -5.91 11.34 18.43
C LEU A 346 -4.41 11.16 18.22
N ARG A 347 -3.65 11.06 19.33
CA ARG A 347 -2.19 10.89 19.29
C ARG A 347 -1.73 9.47 19.49
N ASN A 348 -2.25 8.80 20.52
CA ASN A 348 -1.87 7.43 20.84
C ASN A 348 -3.15 6.64 21.04
N TYR A 349 -3.20 5.41 20.53
CA TYR A 349 -4.38 4.58 20.67
C TYR A 349 -4.05 3.09 20.80
N THR A 350 -4.75 2.40 21.68
CA THR A 350 -4.68 0.94 21.81
C THR A 350 -6.01 0.38 21.36
N ILE A 351 -5.99 -0.39 20.27
CA ILE A 351 -7.17 -1.07 19.76
C ILE A 351 -7.64 -2.09 20.81
N ARG A 352 -8.95 -2.16 21.03
CA ARG A 352 -9.53 -2.95 22.10
C ARG A 352 -9.32 -4.45 21.87
N GLN A 353 -8.96 -5.16 22.93
CA GLN A 353 -8.86 -6.63 22.92
C GLN A 353 -10.19 -7.26 22.50
N GLY A 354 -10.13 -8.28 21.65
CA GLY A 354 -11.30 -8.92 21.03
C GLY A 354 -11.73 -8.29 19.69
N THR A 355 -11.10 -7.19 19.27
CA THR A 355 -11.25 -6.69 17.90
C THR A 355 -10.58 -7.67 16.94
N SER A 356 -11.32 -8.17 15.95
CA SER A 356 -10.82 -9.12 14.95
C SER A 356 -10.53 -8.50 13.60
N SER A 357 -11.15 -7.37 13.26
CA SER A 357 -10.94 -6.70 11.98
C SER A 357 -10.84 -5.19 12.15
N ILE A 358 -9.80 -4.60 11.55
CA ILE A 358 -9.69 -3.15 11.37
C ILE A 358 -10.32 -2.83 10.02
N GLY A 359 -11.39 -2.04 10.03
CA GLY A 359 -12.16 -1.74 8.84
C GLY A 359 -11.43 -0.87 7.82
N ASP A 360 -11.91 -0.90 6.58
CA ASP A 360 -11.40 -0.05 5.51
C ASP A 360 -11.50 1.44 5.92
N GLY A 361 -10.41 2.19 5.80
CA GLY A 361 -10.36 3.60 6.18
C GLY A 361 -10.48 3.88 7.68
N ALA A 362 -10.31 2.88 8.56
CA ALA A 362 -10.48 3.00 10.01
C ALA A 362 -9.81 4.24 10.65
N PHE A 363 -8.57 4.55 10.28
CA PHE A 363 -7.80 5.71 10.73
C PHE A 363 -7.41 6.62 9.54
N TYR A 364 -8.22 6.65 8.48
CA TYR A 364 -7.97 7.48 7.30
C TYR A 364 -7.74 8.95 7.70
N GLU A 365 -6.58 9.47 7.31
CA GLU A 365 -6.13 10.84 7.58
C GLU A 365 -6.16 11.23 9.06
N CYS A 366 -5.88 10.27 9.94
CA CYS A 366 -5.58 10.55 11.34
C CYS A 366 -4.18 11.17 11.50
N TYR A 367 -3.99 12.36 10.93
CA TYR A 367 -2.70 13.05 10.82
C TYR A 367 -1.95 13.20 12.15
N SER A 368 -2.67 13.27 13.28
CA SER A 368 -2.06 13.43 14.61
C SER A 368 -1.61 12.12 15.27
N LEU A 369 -1.90 10.94 14.68
CA LEU A 369 -1.63 9.64 15.28
C LEU A 369 -0.12 9.35 15.24
N HIS A 370 0.48 9.20 16.42
CA HIS A 370 1.90 8.88 16.63
C HIS A 370 2.09 7.39 16.92
N SER A 371 1.18 6.76 17.66
CA SER A 371 1.28 5.33 17.95
C SER A 371 -0.08 4.65 17.96
N VAL A 372 -0.09 3.42 17.44
CA VAL A 372 -1.21 2.49 17.53
C VAL A 372 -0.71 1.15 18.03
N THR A 373 -1.42 0.56 18.99
CA THR A 373 -1.20 -0.83 19.41
C THR A 373 -2.31 -1.70 18.86
N ILE A 374 -1.93 -2.70 18.05
CA ILE A 374 -2.84 -3.66 17.42
C ILE A 374 -2.77 -4.97 18.24
N PRO A 375 -3.89 -5.46 18.83
CA PRO A 375 -3.87 -6.67 19.64
C PRO A 375 -3.86 -7.94 18.79
N ASP A 376 -3.35 -9.05 19.35
CA ASP A 376 -3.27 -10.37 18.70
C ASP A 376 -4.63 -10.96 18.30
N SER A 377 -5.75 -10.38 18.75
CA SER A 377 -7.07 -10.75 18.26
C SER A 377 -7.35 -10.30 16.83
N VAL A 378 -6.61 -9.32 16.29
CA VAL A 378 -6.82 -8.74 14.96
C VAL A 378 -6.25 -9.65 13.87
N THR A 379 -7.09 -10.06 12.93
CA THR A 379 -6.73 -11.04 11.88
C THR A 379 -6.69 -10.43 10.48
N SER A 380 -7.24 -9.22 10.34
CA SER A 380 -7.32 -8.48 9.07
C SER A 380 -7.21 -6.96 9.28
N ILE A 381 -6.47 -6.31 8.39
CA ILE A 381 -6.34 -4.84 8.31
C ILE A 381 -6.86 -4.39 6.95
N GLY A 382 -7.90 -3.56 6.97
CA GLY A 382 -8.62 -3.10 5.78
C GLY A 382 -7.86 -2.12 4.91
N ASN A 383 -8.39 -1.94 3.71
CA ASN A 383 -7.80 -1.02 2.74
C ASN A 383 -7.78 0.40 3.28
N SER A 384 -6.69 1.12 3.07
CA SER A 384 -6.49 2.51 3.55
C SER A 384 -6.68 2.68 5.07
N ALA A 385 -6.60 1.61 5.87
CA ALA A 385 -6.90 1.66 7.30
C ALA A 385 -6.05 2.67 8.07
N PHE A 386 -4.80 2.94 7.66
CA PHE A 386 -3.93 3.96 8.25
C PHE A 386 -3.43 4.97 7.19
N TYR A 387 -4.14 5.10 6.06
CA TYR A 387 -3.79 6.05 5.01
C TYR A 387 -3.62 7.47 5.58
N GLY A 388 -2.53 8.14 5.24
CA GLY A 388 -2.27 9.52 5.65
C GLY A 388 -2.01 9.69 7.15
N CYS A 389 -1.69 8.64 7.91
CA CYS A 389 -1.27 8.78 9.31
C CYS A 389 0.19 9.29 9.39
N LEU A 390 0.38 10.56 9.00
CA LEU A 390 1.68 11.18 8.73
C LEU A 390 2.73 10.93 9.82
N TYR A 391 2.38 11.10 11.10
CA TYR A 391 3.30 11.00 12.25
C TYR A 391 3.41 9.60 12.87
N LEU A 392 2.82 8.58 12.25
CA LEU A 392 2.82 7.22 12.80
C LEU A 392 4.25 6.68 12.90
N GLN A 393 4.66 6.39 14.14
CA GLN A 393 5.94 5.77 14.48
C GLN A 393 5.86 4.25 14.25
N PRO A 394 6.93 3.46 14.51
CA PRO A 394 6.93 2.02 14.25
C PRO A 394 5.68 1.30 14.75
N VAL A 395 5.13 0.47 13.87
CA VAL A 395 3.95 -0.37 14.14
C VAL A 395 4.39 -1.83 14.09
N THR A 396 3.99 -2.58 15.12
CA THR A 396 4.07 -4.05 15.11
C THR A 396 2.74 -4.60 14.64
N ILE A 397 2.74 -5.32 13.52
CA ILE A 397 1.58 -6.07 13.04
C ILE A 397 1.60 -7.44 13.73
N PRO A 398 0.52 -7.86 14.42
CA PRO A 398 0.52 -9.10 15.20
C PRO A 398 0.46 -10.36 14.32
N ASP A 399 0.98 -11.48 14.83
CA ASP A 399 1.12 -12.75 14.11
C ASP A 399 -0.20 -13.38 13.66
N SER A 400 -1.34 -12.89 14.12
CA SER A 400 -2.65 -13.32 13.68
C SER A 400 -3.10 -12.68 12.35
N VAL A 401 -2.42 -11.63 11.86
CA VAL A 401 -2.77 -10.94 10.61
C VAL A 401 -2.28 -11.71 9.40
N THR A 402 -3.18 -12.14 8.53
CA THR A 402 -2.86 -13.02 7.39
C THR A 402 -2.62 -12.30 6.06
N SER A 403 -2.98 -11.01 5.98
CA SER A 403 -2.84 -10.17 4.78
C SER A 403 -2.76 -8.68 5.13
N ILE A 404 -1.96 -7.93 4.38
CA ILE A 404 -1.95 -6.46 4.41
C ILE A 404 -2.70 -5.96 3.17
N GLY A 405 -3.83 -5.27 3.38
CA GLY A 405 -4.65 -4.71 2.31
C GLY A 405 -4.01 -3.59 1.50
N ASP A 406 -4.75 -3.04 0.55
CA ASP A 406 -4.29 -1.97 -0.33
C ASP A 406 -4.18 -0.64 0.46
N SER A 407 -3.14 0.14 0.18
CA SER A 407 -2.90 1.49 0.74
C SER A 407 -2.93 1.57 2.27
N VAL A 408 -2.74 0.46 3.01
CA VAL A 408 -2.92 0.41 4.47
C VAL A 408 -2.12 1.48 5.19
N PHE A 409 -0.83 1.63 4.88
CA PHE A 409 0.08 2.61 5.47
C PHE A 409 0.55 3.67 4.46
N GLU A 410 -0.20 3.87 3.37
CA GLU A 410 0.15 4.89 2.38
C GLU A 410 0.23 6.28 3.04
N ASP A 411 1.23 7.08 2.67
CA ASP A 411 1.54 8.39 3.23
C ASP A 411 1.86 8.41 4.74
N CYS A 412 2.19 7.27 5.37
CA CYS A 412 2.76 7.22 6.73
C CYS A 412 4.22 7.71 6.76
N SER A 413 4.45 9.00 6.48
CA SER A 413 5.77 9.57 6.19
C SER A 413 6.81 9.43 7.32
N TYR A 414 6.40 9.30 8.59
CA TYR A 414 7.32 9.13 9.73
C TYR A 414 7.50 7.66 10.17
N LEU A 415 6.85 6.70 9.50
CA LEU A 415 7.01 5.28 9.79
C LEU A 415 8.41 4.83 9.36
N HIS A 416 9.31 4.64 10.31
CA HIS A 416 10.71 4.33 10.01
C HIS A 416 11.06 2.83 10.02
N SER A 417 10.20 1.99 10.61
CA SER A 417 10.31 0.53 10.59
C SER A 417 8.93 -0.10 10.74
N VAL A 418 8.72 -1.23 10.07
CA VAL A 418 7.55 -2.11 10.22
C VAL A 418 8.02 -3.56 10.28
N THR A 419 7.45 -4.34 11.18
CA THR A 419 7.64 -5.79 11.23
C THR A 419 6.42 -6.45 10.62
N ILE A 420 6.60 -7.15 9.50
CA ILE A 420 5.56 -7.94 8.83
C ILE A 420 5.68 -9.38 9.37
N PRO A 421 4.62 -9.95 9.99
CA PRO A 421 4.68 -11.26 10.62
C PRO A 421 4.61 -12.40 9.59
N ASP A 422 5.12 -13.58 9.98
CA ASP A 422 5.23 -14.76 9.12
C ASP A 422 3.88 -15.33 8.65
N SER A 423 2.76 -14.89 9.23
CA SER A 423 1.42 -15.25 8.77
C SER A 423 0.94 -14.47 7.54
N VAL A 424 1.60 -13.37 7.17
CA VAL A 424 1.20 -12.54 6.03
C VAL A 424 1.58 -13.21 4.71
N THR A 425 0.59 -13.52 3.88
CA THR A 425 0.79 -14.23 2.61
C THR A 425 0.93 -13.32 1.38
N SER A 426 0.53 -12.06 1.50
CA SER A 426 0.58 -11.06 0.42
C SER A 426 0.64 -9.62 0.96
N ILE A 427 1.28 -8.74 0.20
CA ILE A 427 1.33 -7.29 0.43
C ILE A 427 0.52 -6.62 -0.68
N GLY A 428 -0.55 -5.91 -0.29
CA GLY A 428 -1.46 -5.22 -1.21
C GLY A 428 -0.82 -4.06 -1.99
N ASN A 429 -1.57 -3.52 -2.93
CA ASN A 429 -1.14 -2.40 -3.76
C ASN A 429 -0.96 -1.14 -2.91
N SER A 430 0.09 -0.36 -3.14
CA SER A 430 0.40 0.87 -2.40
C SER A 430 0.50 0.72 -0.88
N ALA A 431 0.60 -0.51 -0.34
CA ALA A 431 0.46 -0.78 1.09
C ALA A 431 1.38 0.06 2.00
N PHE A 432 2.58 0.40 1.53
CA PHE A 432 3.56 1.26 2.19
C PHE A 432 4.01 2.45 1.32
N SER A 433 3.21 2.82 0.30
CA SER A 433 3.53 3.94 -0.59
C SER A 433 3.77 5.23 0.20
N ASN A 434 4.77 6.03 -0.18
CA ASN A 434 5.16 7.28 0.46
C ASN A 434 5.49 7.17 1.97
N CYS A 435 5.89 5.99 2.47
CA CYS A 435 6.52 5.84 3.79
C CYS A 435 7.97 6.40 3.77
N LYS A 436 8.11 7.72 3.64
CA LYS A 436 9.39 8.40 3.32
C LYS A 436 10.51 8.17 4.32
N SER A 437 10.20 7.87 5.58
CA SER A 437 11.20 7.59 6.63
C SER A 437 11.54 6.11 6.79
N LEU A 438 10.88 5.20 6.06
CA LEU A 438 11.08 3.76 6.18
C LEU A 438 12.49 3.38 5.74
N GLN A 439 13.31 2.85 6.65
CA GLN A 439 14.73 2.58 6.39
C GLN A 439 15.00 1.13 6.01
N SER A 440 14.21 0.21 6.56
CA SER A 440 14.32 -1.24 6.36
C SER A 440 12.95 -1.91 6.49
N VAL A 441 12.72 -2.93 5.67
CA VAL A 441 11.57 -3.82 5.76
C VAL A 441 12.06 -5.24 5.58
N THR A 442 11.66 -6.14 6.49
CA THR A 442 11.84 -7.58 6.32
C THR A 442 10.53 -8.13 5.79
N ILE A 443 10.55 -8.70 4.58
CA ILE A 443 9.41 -9.41 4.00
C ILE A 443 9.55 -10.88 4.38
N PRO A 444 8.56 -11.50 5.06
CA PRO A 444 8.67 -12.87 5.53
C PRO A 444 8.51 -13.89 4.39
N ASP A 445 9.05 -15.11 4.60
CA ASP A 445 9.08 -16.18 3.61
C ASP A 445 7.68 -16.70 3.21
N SER A 446 6.62 -16.30 3.92
CA SER A 446 5.24 -16.61 3.56
C SER A 446 4.66 -15.71 2.45
N VAL A 447 5.28 -14.56 2.15
CA VAL A 447 4.78 -13.61 1.15
C VAL A 447 5.03 -14.13 -0.27
N THR A 448 3.96 -14.35 -1.02
CA THR A 448 4.04 -14.91 -2.39
C THR A 448 4.05 -13.88 -3.51
N SER A 449 3.62 -12.64 -3.21
CA SER A 449 3.51 -11.54 -4.17
C SER A 449 3.64 -10.17 -3.49
N ILE A 450 4.22 -9.22 -4.22
CA ILE A 450 4.33 -7.80 -3.85
C ILE A 450 3.49 -7.01 -4.85
N GLY A 451 2.45 -6.33 -4.35
CA GLY A 451 1.51 -5.55 -5.15
C GLY A 451 2.12 -4.35 -5.89
N ASP A 452 1.32 -3.75 -6.76
CA ASP A 452 1.68 -2.55 -7.51
C ASP A 452 1.89 -1.39 -6.54
N SER A 453 2.94 -0.58 -6.75
CA SER A 453 3.32 0.56 -5.90
C SER A 453 3.51 0.24 -4.40
N ALA A 454 3.63 -1.03 -4.01
CA ALA A 454 3.62 -1.44 -2.60
C ALA A 454 4.60 -0.67 -1.70
N PHE A 455 5.77 -0.29 -2.20
CA PHE A 455 6.78 0.52 -1.52
C PHE A 455 7.18 1.76 -2.34
N ASP A 456 6.32 2.23 -3.25
CA ASP A 456 6.58 3.44 -4.04
C ASP A 456 6.90 4.64 -3.13
N GLY A 457 7.85 5.48 -3.50
CA GLY A 457 8.20 6.68 -2.73
C GLY A 457 8.79 6.43 -1.32
N CYS A 458 9.18 5.20 -0.96
CA CYS A 458 9.92 4.89 0.27
C CYS A 458 11.36 5.42 0.20
N SER A 459 11.52 6.75 0.17
CA SER A 459 12.76 7.43 -0.20
C SER A 459 13.96 7.16 0.70
N SER A 460 13.74 6.72 1.95
CA SER A 460 14.80 6.37 2.92
C SER A 460 15.17 4.89 2.95
N LEU A 461 14.47 4.03 2.20
CA LEU A 461 14.69 2.58 2.22
C LEU A 461 16.08 2.27 1.64
N GLN A 462 16.99 1.72 2.44
CA GLN A 462 18.39 1.53 2.04
C GLN A 462 18.67 0.15 1.45
N SER A 463 17.98 -0.86 1.98
CA SER A 463 18.07 -2.25 1.55
C SER A 463 16.72 -2.94 1.72
N ILE A 464 16.49 -3.95 0.90
CA ILE A 464 15.35 -4.83 1.00
C ILE A 464 15.74 -6.24 0.59
N THR A 465 15.30 -7.23 1.38
CA THR A 465 15.45 -8.64 1.04
C THR A 465 14.09 -9.14 0.57
N ILE A 466 14.02 -9.57 -0.68
CA ILE A 466 12.82 -10.19 -1.26
C ILE A 466 12.97 -11.71 -1.06
N PRO A 467 12.04 -12.39 -0.38
CA PRO A 467 12.17 -13.81 -0.06
C PRO A 467 11.91 -14.72 -1.27
N ASN A 468 12.43 -15.95 -1.21
CA ASN A 468 12.35 -16.95 -2.29
C ASN A 468 10.92 -17.50 -2.54
N SER A 469 9.93 -17.03 -1.80
CA SER A 469 8.51 -17.32 -2.03
C SER A 469 7.85 -16.34 -2.99
N VAL A 470 8.44 -15.14 -3.19
CA VAL A 470 7.88 -14.13 -4.08
C VAL A 470 8.05 -14.55 -5.54
N THR A 471 6.94 -14.63 -6.27
CA THR A 471 6.93 -15.10 -7.67
C THR A 471 6.89 -13.97 -8.71
N SER A 472 6.53 -12.75 -8.29
CA SER A 472 6.42 -11.57 -9.15
C SER A 472 6.60 -10.28 -8.35
N ILE A 473 7.14 -9.25 -9.01
CA ILE A 473 7.26 -7.88 -8.50
C ILE A 473 6.30 -7.00 -9.30
N GLY A 474 5.35 -6.36 -8.63
CA GLY A 474 4.33 -5.49 -9.23
C GLY A 474 4.88 -4.26 -9.96
N ASN A 475 4.00 -3.57 -10.68
CA ASN A 475 4.32 -2.30 -11.32
C ASN A 475 4.65 -1.24 -10.26
N PHE A 476 5.69 -0.44 -10.46
CA PHE A 476 6.12 0.62 -9.55
C PHE A 476 6.39 0.17 -8.09
N ALA A 477 6.50 -1.15 -7.84
CA ALA A 477 6.54 -1.71 -6.48
C ALA A 477 7.62 -1.09 -5.58
N PHE A 478 8.77 -0.69 -6.13
CA PHE A 478 9.86 0.00 -5.44
C PHE A 478 10.25 1.30 -6.14
N ALA A 479 9.33 1.90 -6.92
CA ALA A 479 9.59 3.18 -7.56
C ALA A 479 9.90 4.26 -6.50
N GLY A 480 10.74 5.23 -6.80
CA GLY A 480 11.07 6.33 -5.88
C GLY A 480 11.80 5.92 -4.58
N CYS A 481 12.20 4.65 -4.41
CA CYS A 481 13.09 4.19 -3.33
C CYS A 481 14.51 4.75 -3.52
N SER A 482 14.66 6.07 -3.40
CA SER A 482 15.84 6.82 -3.85
C SER A 482 17.12 6.49 -3.08
N SER A 483 17.01 5.96 -1.86
CA SER A 483 18.16 5.55 -1.03
C SER A 483 18.55 4.07 -1.20
N LEU A 484 17.79 3.29 -1.98
CA LEU A 484 18.01 1.86 -2.12
C LEU A 484 19.32 1.61 -2.87
N GLN A 485 20.30 0.97 -2.21
CA GLN A 485 21.66 0.82 -2.76
C GLN A 485 21.86 -0.47 -3.55
N SER A 486 21.19 -1.53 -3.12
CA SER A 486 21.25 -2.86 -3.74
C SER A 486 19.93 -3.59 -3.54
N VAL A 487 19.54 -4.39 -4.53
CA VAL A 487 18.43 -5.34 -4.42
C VAL A 487 18.86 -6.70 -4.97
N THR A 488 18.58 -7.76 -4.22
CA THR A 488 18.71 -9.13 -4.69
C THR A 488 17.33 -9.64 -5.06
N ILE A 489 17.13 -9.90 -6.34
CA ILE A 489 15.89 -10.52 -6.84
C ILE A 489 16.06 -12.05 -6.73
N PRO A 490 15.18 -12.77 -6.01
CA PRO A 490 15.32 -14.20 -5.78
C PRO A 490 14.97 -15.04 -7.01
N ASP A 491 15.50 -16.27 -7.07
CA ASP A 491 15.32 -17.22 -8.17
C ASP A 491 13.86 -17.67 -8.37
N SER A 492 12.95 -17.32 -7.46
CA SER A 492 11.52 -17.56 -7.60
C SER A 492 10.79 -16.53 -8.47
N VAL A 493 11.36 -15.34 -8.66
CA VAL A 493 10.71 -14.26 -9.41
C VAL A 493 10.73 -14.53 -10.90
N THR A 494 9.55 -14.52 -11.52
CA THR A 494 9.38 -14.81 -12.96
C THR A 494 9.19 -13.57 -13.83
N SER A 495 8.83 -12.43 -13.23
CA SER A 495 8.57 -11.17 -13.93
C SER A 495 8.85 -9.95 -13.07
N ILE A 496 9.40 -8.89 -13.71
CA ILE A 496 9.58 -7.56 -13.13
C ILE A 496 8.59 -6.60 -13.80
N GLY A 497 7.72 -5.96 -13.02
CA GLY A 497 6.68 -5.03 -13.49
C GLY A 497 7.19 -3.75 -14.14
N ASN A 498 6.27 -2.99 -14.74
CA ASN A 498 6.57 -1.69 -15.32
C ASN A 498 7.00 -0.72 -14.19
N GLY A 499 8.06 0.06 -14.38
CA GLY A 499 8.51 1.03 -13.38
C GLY A 499 8.97 0.43 -12.04
N ALA A 500 9.12 -0.89 -11.92
CA ALA A 500 9.28 -1.57 -10.62
C ALA A 500 10.39 -1.00 -9.73
N PHE A 501 11.50 -0.53 -10.30
CA PHE A 501 12.61 0.13 -9.62
C PHE A 501 12.91 1.51 -10.22
N SER A 502 11.89 2.18 -10.79
CA SER A 502 12.06 3.52 -11.38
C SER A 502 12.48 4.53 -10.31
N VAL A 503 13.41 5.44 -10.65
CA VAL A 503 13.93 6.50 -9.78
C VAL A 503 14.57 5.95 -8.47
N CYS A 504 15.07 4.71 -8.47
CA CYS A 504 15.98 4.24 -7.43
C CYS A 504 17.38 4.88 -7.60
N LEU A 505 17.49 6.16 -7.27
CA LEU A 505 18.64 7.02 -7.58
C LEU A 505 19.98 6.49 -7.05
N SER A 506 19.97 5.79 -5.91
CA SER A 506 21.17 5.23 -5.26
C SER A 506 21.48 3.79 -5.66
N LEU A 507 20.66 3.13 -6.49
CA LEU A 507 20.83 1.72 -6.82
C LEU A 507 22.08 1.52 -7.68
N GLN A 508 23.09 0.85 -7.14
CA GLN A 508 24.41 0.69 -7.80
C GLN A 508 24.50 -0.61 -8.61
N SER A 509 23.82 -1.65 -8.15
CA SER A 509 23.79 -2.97 -8.78
C SER A 509 22.42 -3.64 -8.60
N VAL A 510 22.05 -4.42 -9.60
CA VAL A 510 20.90 -5.34 -9.56
C VAL A 510 21.31 -6.65 -10.21
N THR A 511 20.99 -7.75 -9.54
CA THR A 511 21.12 -9.09 -10.11
C THR A 511 19.74 -9.58 -10.51
N ILE A 512 19.53 -9.77 -11.82
CA ILE A 512 18.30 -10.36 -12.37
C ILE A 512 18.57 -11.87 -12.54
N PRO A 513 17.84 -12.76 -11.84
CA PRO A 513 18.09 -14.20 -11.89
C PRO A 513 17.60 -14.85 -13.20
N ASP A 514 18.11 -16.04 -13.50
CA ASP A 514 17.76 -16.85 -14.68
C ASP A 514 16.32 -17.41 -14.64
N SER A 515 15.54 -17.09 -13.62
CA SER A 515 14.10 -17.37 -13.54
C SER A 515 13.24 -16.28 -14.16
N VAL A 516 13.75 -15.05 -14.28
CA VAL A 516 13.00 -13.93 -14.84
C VAL A 516 12.81 -14.12 -16.34
N THR A 517 11.56 -14.12 -16.79
CA THR A 517 11.18 -14.31 -18.21
C THR A 517 10.76 -13.01 -18.89
N SER A 518 10.36 -12.00 -18.12
CA SER A 518 9.87 -10.72 -18.63
C SER A 518 10.28 -9.51 -17.78
N ILE A 519 10.59 -8.39 -18.46
CA ILE A 519 10.91 -7.10 -17.86
C ILE A 519 9.97 -6.02 -18.43
N GLY A 520 9.36 -5.23 -17.54
CA GLY A 520 8.43 -4.15 -17.87
C GLY A 520 9.06 -2.89 -18.46
N VAL A 521 8.21 -2.01 -19.00
CA VAL A 521 8.60 -0.66 -19.46
C VAL A 521 9.10 0.15 -18.25
N SER A 522 10.16 0.93 -18.43
CA SER A 522 10.75 1.81 -17.40
C SER A 522 11.13 1.11 -16.09
N ALA A 523 11.32 -0.22 -16.10
CA ALA A 523 11.58 -1.00 -14.89
C ALA A 523 12.76 -0.48 -14.04
N PHE A 524 13.76 0.13 -14.68
CA PHE A 524 14.91 0.78 -14.04
C PHE A 524 15.10 2.22 -14.55
N ASP A 525 14.00 2.89 -14.94
CA ASP A 525 14.06 4.26 -15.42
C ASP A 525 14.65 5.20 -14.35
N GLY A 526 15.51 6.13 -14.74
CA GLY A 526 16.08 7.10 -13.81
C GLY A 526 17.01 6.54 -12.72
N CYS A 527 17.37 5.25 -12.76
CA CYS A 527 18.38 4.65 -11.87
C CYS A 527 19.79 5.20 -12.16
N SER A 528 20.05 6.43 -11.69
CA SER A 528 21.23 7.23 -12.07
C SER A 528 22.57 6.69 -11.55
N SER A 529 22.56 5.87 -10.49
CA SER A 529 23.78 5.27 -9.94
C SER A 529 24.07 3.87 -10.50
N LEU A 530 23.16 3.30 -11.29
CA LEU A 530 23.28 1.92 -11.77
C LEU A 530 24.39 1.85 -12.81
N GLN A 531 25.40 1.03 -12.54
CA GLN A 531 26.61 0.98 -13.38
C GLN A 531 26.49 -0.01 -14.54
N SER A 532 25.88 -1.16 -14.27
CA SER A 532 25.65 -2.20 -15.28
C SER A 532 24.46 -3.06 -14.90
N VAL A 533 23.81 -3.62 -15.92
CA VAL A 533 22.69 -4.55 -15.77
C VAL A 533 22.85 -5.67 -16.77
N THR A 534 22.63 -6.90 -16.33
CA THR A 534 22.67 -8.08 -17.20
C THR A 534 21.26 -8.56 -17.47
N ILE A 535 20.90 -8.73 -18.74
CA ILE A 535 19.68 -9.39 -19.16
C ILE A 535 19.97 -10.91 -19.22
N PRO A 536 19.41 -11.73 -18.32
CA PRO A 536 19.70 -13.16 -18.27
C PRO A 536 19.15 -13.93 -19.48
N LYS A 537 19.60 -15.17 -19.67
CA LYS A 537 19.24 -16.01 -20.83
C LYS A 537 17.75 -16.29 -20.94
N SER A 538 17.08 -16.34 -19.80
CA SER A 538 15.66 -16.63 -19.62
C SER A 538 14.72 -15.51 -20.07
N VAL A 539 15.20 -14.27 -20.17
CA VAL A 539 14.33 -13.15 -20.57
C VAL A 539 13.97 -13.31 -22.03
N THR A 540 12.67 -13.52 -22.28
CA THR A 540 12.11 -13.65 -23.63
C THR A 540 11.29 -12.42 -24.03
N ILE A 541 10.85 -11.62 -23.05
CA ILE A 541 9.97 -10.47 -23.25
C ILE A 541 10.55 -9.22 -22.58
N ILE A 542 10.68 -8.14 -23.34
CA ILE A 542 10.91 -6.78 -22.83
C ILE A 542 9.79 -5.91 -23.42
N LYS A 543 8.91 -5.38 -22.56
CA LYS A 543 7.66 -4.73 -22.99
C LYS A 543 7.91 -3.39 -23.71
N GLY A 544 8.93 -2.65 -23.28
CA GLY A 544 9.39 -1.37 -23.84
C GLY A 544 10.77 -1.04 -23.26
N ASN A 545 11.21 0.21 -23.31
CA ASN A 545 12.52 0.59 -22.78
C ASN A 545 12.56 0.42 -21.25
N PRO A 546 13.35 -0.53 -20.69
CA PRO A 546 13.44 -0.70 -19.25
C PRO A 546 14.48 0.23 -18.60
N PHE A 547 15.28 0.94 -19.41
CA PHE A 547 16.47 1.68 -18.99
C PHE A 547 16.44 3.16 -19.41
N SER A 548 15.25 3.73 -19.60
CA SER A 548 15.07 5.18 -19.82
C SER A 548 15.84 5.97 -18.74
N ASN A 549 16.46 7.08 -19.10
CA ASN A 549 17.25 7.91 -18.16
C ASN A 549 18.31 7.19 -17.31
N CYS A 550 18.70 5.94 -17.63
CA CYS A 550 19.67 5.16 -16.88
C CYS A 550 21.04 5.20 -17.59
N PRO A 551 22.16 5.39 -16.87
CA PRO A 551 23.50 5.36 -17.47
C PRO A 551 24.12 3.94 -17.51
N ALA A 552 23.41 2.93 -17.02
CA ALA A 552 23.94 1.57 -16.88
C ALA A 552 24.39 0.98 -18.21
N ARG A 553 25.55 0.32 -18.20
CA ARG A 553 25.98 -0.53 -19.31
C ARG A 553 25.13 -1.78 -19.34
N VAL A 554 24.31 -1.93 -20.38
CA VAL A 554 23.47 -3.10 -20.59
C VAL A 554 24.30 -4.23 -21.21
N ILE A 555 24.28 -5.39 -20.57
CA ILE A 555 24.90 -6.63 -21.03
C ILE A 555 23.78 -7.61 -21.35
N ASN A 556 23.78 -8.18 -22.55
CA ASN A 556 22.75 -9.12 -22.96
C ASN A 556 23.29 -10.56 -23.01
N HIS A 557 22.66 -11.47 -22.27
CA HIS A 557 22.86 -12.92 -22.40
C HIS A 557 21.67 -13.64 -23.03
N SER A 558 20.53 -12.97 -23.24
CA SER A 558 19.36 -13.55 -23.91
C SER A 558 19.56 -13.69 -25.42
N ASN A 559 19.08 -14.80 -25.98
CA ASN A 559 19.05 -15.02 -27.43
C ASN A 559 17.87 -14.32 -28.14
N HIS A 560 16.97 -13.67 -27.38
CA HIS A 560 15.82 -12.95 -27.92
C HIS A 560 16.11 -11.46 -28.20
N PHE A 561 17.26 -10.97 -27.74
CA PHE A 561 17.69 -9.58 -27.90
C PHE A 561 19.11 -9.51 -28.46
N THR A 562 19.51 -8.33 -28.92
CA THR A 562 20.88 -8.07 -29.35
C THR A 562 21.28 -6.63 -29.08
N ILE A 563 22.55 -6.42 -28.74
CA ILE A 563 23.15 -5.09 -28.67
C ILE A 563 23.85 -4.84 -30.00
N PHE A 564 23.34 -3.88 -30.76
CA PHE A 564 23.87 -3.49 -32.06
C PHE A 564 24.16 -1.99 -32.06
N GLU A 565 25.37 -1.60 -32.47
CA GLU A 565 25.81 -0.19 -32.44
C GLU A 565 25.57 0.51 -31.09
N GLY A 566 25.72 -0.25 -29.99
CA GLY A 566 25.53 0.27 -28.64
C GLY A 566 24.08 0.51 -28.23
N ASN A 567 23.08 0.01 -28.97
CA ASN A 567 21.65 0.12 -28.63
C ASN A 567 20.98 -1.27 -28.55
N LEU A 568 19.88 -1.39 -27.83
CA LEU A 568 19.18 -2.67 -27.58
C LEU A 568 18.04 -2.88 -28.57
N TYR A 569 18.04 -4.04 -29.22
CA TYR A 569 17.03 -4.46 -30.19
C TYR A 569 16.50 -5.87 -29.89
N THR A 570 15.41 -6.25 -30.56
CA THR A 570 15.08 -7.67 -30.75
C THR A 570 16.21 -8.39 -31.51
N SER A 571 16.33 -9.71 -31.34
CA SER A 571 17.42 -10.49 -31.94
C SER A 571 17.47 -10.42 -33.47
N ASP A 572 16.32 -10.20 -34.12
CA ASP A 572 16.19 -9.99 -35.57
C ASP A 572 16.43 -8.53 -36.01
N ARG A 573 16.67 -7.61 -35.06
CA ARG A 573 16.84 -6.15 -35.24
C ARG A 573 15.66 -5.44 -35.91
N ARG A 574 14.45 -6.00 -35.80
CA ARG A 574 13.22 -5.37 -36.30
C ARG A 574 12.60 -4.36 -35.34
N LYS A 575 12.83 -4.48 -34.03
CA LYS A 575 12.36 -3.50 -33.04
C LYS A 575 13.52 -2.90 -32.28
N LEU A 576 13.63 -1.57 -32.32
CA LEU A 576 14.50 -0.81 -31.41
C LEU A 576 13.79 -0.71 -30.06
N ILE A 577 14.40 -1.28 -29.02
CA ILE A 577 13.81 -1.37 -27.67
C ILE A 577 14.32 -0.22 -26.79
N SER A 578 15.62 0.07 -26.84
CA SER A 578 16.24 1.10 -26.00
C SER A 578 17.45 1.73 -26.69
N TYR A 579 17.45 3.05 -26.76
CA TYR A 579 18.54 3.87 -27.24
C TYR A 579 19.52 4.16 -26.10
N LEU A 580 20.63 3.43 -26.08
CA LEU A 580 21.62 3.46 -25.00
C LEU A 580 22.89 4.26 -25.38
N SER A 581 23.10 4.53 -26.66
CA SER A 581 24.32 5.19 -27.16
C SER A 581 24.40 6.69 -26.86
N LYS A 582 23.25 7.36 -26.66
CA LYS A 582 23.12 8.77 -26.23
C LYS A 582 23.92 9.78 -27.10
N VAL A 583 24.13 9.48 -28.37
CA VAL A 583 24.75 10.39 -29.34
C VAL A 583 23.78 11.51 -29.76
N GLU A 584 24.32 12.62 -30.26
CA GLU A 584 23.52 13.79 -30.68
C GLU A 584 22.73 13.55 -31.97
N ASN A 585 23.26 12.74 -32.88
CA ASN A 585 22.64 12.45 -34.17
C ASN A 585 22.63 10.94 -34.39
N PHE A 586 21.45 10.39 -34.63
CA PHE A 586 21.29 8.94 -34.76
C PHE A 586 20.53 8.57 -36.05
N ILE A 587 21.04 7.55 -36.75
CA ILE A 587 20.38 6.96 -37.90
C ILE A 587 19.89 5.60 -37.46
N ILE A 588 18.57 5.41 -37.43
CA ILE A 588 17.99 4.11 -37.10
C ILE A 588 18.28 3.15 -38.29
N PRO A 589 18.79 1.93 -38.05
CA PRO A 589 19.10 1.00 -39.14
C PRO A 589 17.87 0.58 -39.97
N ASP A 590 18.04 0.43 -41.29
CA ASP A 590 16.99 0.01 -42.25
C ASP A 590 16.33 -1.36 -41.95
N SER A 591 16.87 -2.14 -41.02
CA SER A 591 16.25 -3.39 -40.57
C SER A 591 15.09 -3.16 -39.60
N VAL A 592 15.02 -1.98 -38.98
CA VAL A 592 14.03 -1.66 -37.94
C VAL A 592 12.69 -1.38 -38.58
N THR A 593 11.65 -2.11 -38.16
CA THR A 593 10.27 -1.94 -38.59
C THR A 593 9.39 -1.28 -37.53
N SER A 594 9.84 -1.19 -36.28
CA SER A 594 9.09 -0.52 -35.21
C SER A 594 10.02 0.10 -34.17
N ILE A 595 9.69 1.30 -33.72
CA ILE A 595 10.32 1.95 -32.55
C ILE A 595 9.48 1.61 -31.32
N GLY A 596 10.08 0.98 -30.31
CA GLY A 596 9.38 0.53 -29.11
C GLY A 596 9.04 1.66 -28.13
N ASP A 597 8.16 1.33 -27.19
CA ASP A 597 7.71 2.27 -26.16
C ASP A 597 8.90 2.79 -25.34
N GLY A 598 8.98 4.10 -25.18
CA GLY A 598 10.06 4.79 -24.47
C GLY A 598 11.46 4.65 -25.08
N ALA A 599 11.61 4.16 -26.33
CA ALA A 599 12.92 3.80 -26.89
C ALA A 599 13.98 4.92 -26.80
N PHE A 600 13.59 6.18 -26.97
CA PHE A 600 14.41 7.38 -26.84
C PHE A 600 13.95 8.29 -25.68
N GLN A 601 13.09 7.81 -24.76
CA GLN A 601 12.59 8.62 -23.66
C GLN A 601 13.73 9.25 -22.84
N GLY A 602 13.62 10.56 -22.57
CA GLY A 602 14.59 11.32 -21.79
C GLY A 602 15.94 11.55 -22.48
N CYS A 603 16.04 11.31 -23.79
CA CYS A 603 17.28 11.50 -24.55
C CYS A 603 17.57 12.98 -24.82
N SER A 604 17.92 13.70 -23.77
CA SER A 604 18.21 15.14 -23.77
C SER A 604 19.40 15.57 -24.63
N SER A 605 20.28 14.65 -25.06
CA SER A 605 21.37 14.94 -26.00
C SER A 605 20.98 14.82 -27.47
N LEU A 606 19.88 14.12 -27.79
CA LEU A 606 19.47 13.84 -29.17
C LEU A 606 18.98 15.12 -29.86
N GLN A 607 19.70 15.57 -30.88
CA GLN A 607 19.37 16.75 -31.69
C GLN A 607 18.65 16.39 -32.98
N SER A 608 19.01 15.25 -33.59
CA SER A 608 18.34 14.73 -34.79
C SER A 608 18.29 13.21 -34.82
N VAL A 609 17.23 12.67 -35.41
CA VAL A 609 17.05 11.25 -35.66
C VAL A 609 16.57 11.03 -37.10
N THR A 610 17.20 10.10 -37.81
CA THR A 610 16.74 9.63 -39.13
C THR A 610 15.99 8.32 -38.94
N ILE A 611 14.69 8.33 -39.24
CA ILE A 611 13.81 7.16 -39.19
C ILE A 611 13.70 6.58 -40.61
N PRO A 612 14.09 5.31 -40.86
CA PRO A 612 14.05 4.73 -42.20
C PRO A 612 12.63 4.32 -42.61
N ASP A 613 12.39 4.24 -43.93
CA ASP A 613 11.12 3.85 -44.55
C ASP A 613 10.66 2.42 -44.22
N SER A 614 11.50 1.64 -43.55
CA SER A 614 11.12 0.32 -43.02
C SER A 614 10.22 0.42 -41.79
N VAL A 615 10.23 1.55 -41.07
CA VAL A 615 9.49 1.74 -39.81
C VAL A 615 8.01 1.97 -40.08
N THR A 616 7.15 1.12 -39.52
CA THR A 616 5.70 1.20 -39.70
C THR A 616 4.94 1.73 -38.48
N SER A 617 5.60 1.81 -37.32
CA SER A 617 4.97 2.24 -36.06
C SER A 617 5.98 2.89 -35.10
N ILE A 618 5.53 3.96 -34.43
CA ILE A 618 6.23 4.63 -33.33
C ILE A 618 5.44 4.39 -32.03
N GLY A 619 6.06 3.74 -31.05
CA GLY A 619 5.43 3.36 -29.78
C GLY A 619 5.16 4.52 -28.83
N ASP A 620 4.54 4.20 -27.68
CA ASP A 620 4.16 5.19 -26.66
C ASP A 620 5.42 5.77 -26.00
N ASN A 621 5.44 7.09 -25.74
CA ASN A 621 6.57 7.81 -25.14
C ASN A 621 7.90 7.66 -25.92
N ALA A 622 7.88 7.21 -27.18
CA ALA A 622 9.08 6.79 -27.91
C ALA A 622 10.19 7.83 -27.94
N PHE A 623 9.86 9.12 -28.04
CA PHE A 623 10.76 10.28 -28.01
C PHE A 623 10.39 11.28 -26.92
N GLU A 624 9.61 10.87 -25.91
CA GLU A 624 9.22 11.76 -24.82
C GLU A 624 10.45 12.38 -24.15
N ASP A 625 10.38 13.67 -23.82
CA ASP A 625 11.44 14.41 -23.12
C ASP A 625 12.79 14.46 -23.87
N CYS A 626 12.78 14.27 -25.20
CA CYS A 626 13.93 14.57 -26.07
C CYS A 626 14.10 16.09 -26.25
N LYS A 627 14.46 16.80 -25.18
CA LYS A 627 14.46 18.28 -25.12
C LYS A 627 15.31 18.98 -26.18
N SER A 628 16.34 18.33 -26.70
CA SER A 628 17.23 18.90 -27.74
C SER A 628 16.81 18.56 -29.16
N LEU A 629 15.79 17.71 -29.37
CA LEU A 629 15.38 17.26 -30.69
C LEU A 629 14.77 18.43 -31.46
N GLN A 630 15.43 18.86 -32.54
CA GLN A 630 15.03 20.06 -33.29
C GLN A 630 14.08 19.76 -34.44
N SER A 631 14.25 18.59 -35.07
CA SER A 631 13.45 18.14 -36.20
C SER A 631 13.36 16.62 -36.24
N VAL A 632 12.23 16.12 -36.71
CA VAL A 632 12.01 14.70 -37.02
C VAL A 632 11.22 14.61 -38.32
N THR A 633 11.67 13.76 -39.23
CA THR A 633 10.89 13.38 -40.42
C THR A 633 10.33 12.00 -40.16
N ILE A 634 9.00 11.90 -40.10
CA ILE A 634 8.29 10.63 -39.95
C ILE A 634 8.05 10.07 -41.36
N PRO A 635 8.55 8.87 -41.70
CA PRO A 635 8.46 8.34 -43.06
C PRO A 635 7.05 7.85 -43.41
N ASP A 636 6.71 7.86 -44.71
CA ASP A 636 5.40 7.49 -45.29
C ASP A 636 4.96 6.03 -45.01
N SER A 637 5.82 5.23 -44.42
CA SER A 637 5.52 3.88 -43.96
C SER A 637 4.83 3.85 -42.59
N VAL A 638 4.91 4.92 -41.80
CA VAL A 638 4.38 4.98 -40.43
C VAL A 638 2.87 5.13 -40.45
N THR A 639 2.15 4.19 -39.85
CA THR A 639 0.68 4.18 -39.83
C THR A 639 0.07 4.71 -38.54
N SER A 640 0.86 4.77 -37.46
CA SER A 640 0.40 5.20 -36.14
C SER A 640 1.51 5.87 -35.33
N ILE A 641 1.16 6.94 -34.62
CA ILE A 641 1.99 7.62 -33.62
C ILE A 641 1.39 7.34 -32.23
N GLY A 642 2.16 6.70 -31.36
CA GLY A 642 1.73 6.33 -30.00
C GLY A 642 1.43 7.53 -29.09
N ASN A 643 0.87 7.24 -27.91
CA ASN A 643 0.58 8.24 -26.89
C ASN A 643 1.88 8.88 -26.39
N CYS A 644 1.88 10.19 -26.17
CA CYS A 644 3.02 10.98 -25.70
C CYS A 644 4.31 10.78 -26.53
N ALA A 645 4.23 10.26 -27.76
CA ALA A 645 5.39 9.82 -28.53
C ALA A 645 6.47 10.89 -28.70
N PHE A 646 6.11 12.16 -28.81
CA PHE A 646 7.01 13.32 -28.90
C PHE A 646 6.70 14.36 -27.80
N SER A 647 6.03 13.97 -26.72
CA SER A 647 5.71 14.89 -25.62
C SER A 647 6.99 15.47 -25.02
N TRP A 648 6.96 16.73 -24.58
CA TRP A 648 8.11 17.43 -23.97
C TRP A 648 9.35 17.59 -24.89
N CYS A 649 9.20 17.39 -26.21
CA CYS A 649 10.22 17.73 -27.20
C CYS A 649 10.30 19.26 -27.40
N SER A 650 10.73 19.98 -26.38
CA SER A 650 10.61 21.45 -26.29
C SER A 650 11.38 22.23 -27.36
N SER A 651 12.41 21.64 -27.99
CA SER A 651 13.16 22.23 -29.11
C SER A 651 12.60 21.86 -30.50
N LEU A 652 11.58 21.00 -30.59
CA LEU A 652 11.05 20.53 -31.86
C LEU A 652 10.34 21.67 -32.58
N GLN A 653 10.87 22.10 -33.73
CA GLN A 653 10.37 23.29 -34.42
C GLN A 653 9.28 22.97 -35.44
N SER A 654 9.40 21.83 -36.12
CA SER A 654 8.46 21.38 -37.14
C SER A 654 8.38 19.87 -37.17
N VAL A 655 7.18 19.34 -37.43
CA VAL A 655 6.95 17.92 -37.72
C VAL A 655 6.09 17.80 -38.96
N ILE A 656 6.46 16.88 -39.84
CA ILE A 656 5.65 16.46 -40.98
C ILE A 656 5.07 15.10 -40.62
N ILE A 657 3.74 15.04 -40.46
CA ILE A 657 3.01 13.79 -40.23
C ILE A 657 2.60 13.25 -41.62
N PRO A 658 3.01 12.04 -42.00
CA PRO A 658 2.77 11.52 -43.35
C PRO A 658 1.34 11.01 -43.55
N ASP A 659 0.87 11.00 -44.80
CA ASP A 659 -0.48 10.59 -45.25
C ASP A 659 -0.85 9.13 -44.93
N SER A 660 0.10 8.35 -44.41
CA SER A 660 -0.13 7.00 -43.92
C SER A 660 -0.68 6.95 -42.49
N VAL A 661 -0.53 8.03 -41.71
CA VAL A 661 -0.96 8.09 -40.30
C VAL A 661 -2.47 8.27 -40.21
N THR A 662 -3.17 7.32 -39.58
CA THR A 662 -4.63 7.39 -39.44
C THR A 662 -5.11 8.01 -38.13
N SER A 663 -4.24 8.10 -37.12
CA SER A 663 -4.56 8.63 -35.80
C SER A 663 -3.34 9.21 -35.09
N ILE A 664 -3.52 10.33 -34.40
CA ILE A 664 -2.53 10.94 -33.50
C ILE A 664 -2.89 10.56 -32.07
N GLY A 665 -1.98 9.88 -31.36
CA GLY A 665 -2.19 9.43 -29.98
C GLY A 665 -2.40 10.58 -28.98
N ASN A 666 -2.89 10.23 -27.79
CA ASN A 666 -3.08 11.19 -26.71
C ASN A 666 -1.73 11.80 -26.29
N GLY A 667 -1.65 13.12 -26.13
CA GLY A 667 -0.43 13.82 -25.73
C GLY A 667 0.72 13.73 -26.74
N ALA A 668 0.51 13.22 -27.97
CA ALA A 668 1.59 12.85 -28.88
C ALA A 668 2.63 13.95 -29.12
N PHE A 669 2.24 15.22 -29.15
CA PHE A 669 3.10 16.39 -29.29
C PHE A 669 2.89 17.41 -28.15
N SER A 670 2.38 16.99 -26.99
CA SER A 670 2.17 17.89 -25.84
C SER A 670 3.49 18.53 -25.38
N VAL A 671 3.44 19.79 -24.98
CA VAL A 671 4.58 20.60 -24.51
C VAL A 671 5.74 20.70 -25.52
N CYS A 672 5.45 20.62 -26.83
CA CYS A 672 6.40 20.96 -27.89
C CYS A 672 6.51 22.49 -28.04
N LEU A 673 7.14 23.14 -27.07
CA LEU A 673 7.15 24.61 -26.90
C LEU A 673 7.62 25.40 -28.13
N SER A 674 8.52 24.83 -28.95
CA SER A 674 9.06 25.47 -30.16
C SER A 674 8.31 25.13 -31.45
N LEU A 675 7.30 24.27 -31.39
CA LEU A 675 6.59 23.79 -32.57
C LEU A 675 5.76 24.93 -33.16
N TYR A 676 6.20 25.49 -34.29
CA TYR A 676 5.55 26.67 -34.88
C TYR A 676 4.51 26.31 -35.96
N SER A 677 4.63 25.12 -36.56
CA SER A 677 3.69 24.60 -37.56
C SER A 677 3.59 23.09 -37.50
N VAL A 678 2.38 22.57 -37.66
CA VAL A 678 2.09 21.16 -37.91
C VAL A 678 1.14 21.02 -39.09
N THR A 679 1.41 20.06 -39.97
CA THR A 679 0.47 19.64 -41.03
C THR A 679 -0.14 18.31 -40.62
N ILE A 680 -1.46 18.28 -40.39
CA ILE A 680 -2.21 17.07 -40.11
C ILE A 680 -2.72 16.53 -41.46
N PRO A 681 -2.39 15.30 -41.85
CA PRO A 681 -2.74 14.77 -43.18
C PRO A 681 -4.20 14.29 -43.26
N ASP A 682 -4.75 14.26 -44.47
CA ASP A 682 -6.14 13.87 -44.80
C ASP A 682 -6.49 12.41 -44.45
N SER A 683 -5.52 11.62 -43.99
CA SER A 683 -5.72 10.27 -43.48
C SER A 683 -6.14 10.23 -42.01
N VAL A 684 -5.90 11.31 -41.24
CA VAL A 684 -6.17 11.34 -39.81
C VAL A 684 -7.67 11.47 -39.55
N THR A 685 -8.26 10.53 -38.82
CA THR A 685 -9.69 10.54 -38.51
C THR A 685 -10.00 11.15 -37.14
N SER A 686 -9.02 11.24 -36.25
CA SER A 686 -9.20 11.75 -34.88
C SER A 686 -7.91 12.34 -34.32
N ILE A 687 -8.05 13.43 -33.55
CA ILE A 687 -6.97 14.07 -32.78
C ILE A 687 -7.15 13.68 -31.31
N GLY A 688 -6.15 13.04 -30.71
CA GLY A 688 -6.20 12.55 -29.33
C GLY A 688 -6.27 13.64 -28.25
N VAL A 689 -6.62 13.23 -27.03
CA VAL A 689 -6.63 14.09 -25.83
C VAL A 689 -5.25 14.71 -25.63
N ARG A 690 -5.16 16.02 -25.39
CA ARG A 690 -3.90 16.77 -25.19
C ARG A 690 -2.88 16.66 -26.33
N ALA A 691 -3.27 16.24 -27.54
CA ALA A 691 -2.33 15.90 -28.61
C ALA A 691 -1.29 17.01 -28.92
N PHE A 692 -1.68 18.29 -28.82
CA PHE A 692 -0.86 19.48 -29.04
C PHE A 692 -0.97 20.49 -27.88
N GLU A 693 -1.34 20.03 -26.68
CA GLU A 693 -1.37 20.87 -25.47
C GLU A 693 -0.02 21.58 -25.27
N ASP A 694 -0.04 22.84 -24.82
CA ASP A 694 1.15 23.66 -24.54
C ASP A 694 2.12 23.80 -25.75
N CYS A 695 1.65 23.63 -26.99
CA CYS A 695 2.42 24.01 -28.19
C CYS A 695 2.43 25.53 -28.38
N LYS A 696 3.05 26.26 -27.45
CA LYS A 696 2.95 27.73 -27.31
C LYS A 696 3.38 28.53 -28.54
N SER A 697 4.27 27.99 -29.37
CA SER A 697 4.73 28.62 -30.61
C SER A 697 3.84 28.35 -31.83
N LEU A 698 2.85 27.46 -31.73
CA LEU A 698 2.06 27.01 -32.86
C LEU A 698 1.17 28.15 -33.38
N GLN A 699 1.43 28.62 -34.60
CA GLN A 699 0.75 29.80 -35.15
C GLN A 699 -0.53 29.46 -35.92
N SER A 700 -0.55 28.29 -36.56
CA SER A 700 -1.66 27.81 -37.37
C SER A 700 -1.72 26.28 -37.34
N VAL A 701 -2.94 25.74 -37.31
CA VAL A 701 -3.21 24.33 -37.55
C VAL A 701 -4.27 24.21 -38.63
N THR A 702 -4.04 23.32 -39.60
CA THR A 702 -5.07 22.90 -40.57
C THR A 702 -5.59 21.54 -40.13
N ILE A 703 -6.87 21.48 -39.76
CA ILE A 703 -7.56 20.24 -39.40
C ILE A 703 -8.23 19.73 -40.68
N PRO A 704 -7.90 18.53 -41.17
CA PRO A 704 -8.40 18.02 -42.45
C PRO A 704 -9.83 17.49 -42.34
N ASP A 705 -10.56 17.48 -43.47
CA ASP A 705 -11.97 17.04 -43.61
C ASP A 705 -12.22 15.56 -43.28
N SER A 706 -11.16 14.80 -42.99
CA SER A 706 -11.24 13.43 -42.50
C SER A 706 -11.47 13.34 -40.99
N VAL A 707 -11.18 14.41 -40.23
CA VAL A 707 -11.26 14.39 -38.76
C VAL A 707 -12.72 14.46 -38.32
N THR A 708 -13.16 13.49 -37.54
CA THR A 708 -14.52 13.42 -36.98
C THR A 708 -14.61 13.90 -35.54
N SER A 709 -13.49 13.90 -34.81
CA SER A 709 -13.45 14.25 -33.39
C SER A 709 -12.14 14.89 -32.96
N ILE A 710 -12.23 15.93 -32.13
CA ILE A 710 -11.10 16.60 -31.45
C ILE A 710 -11.20 16.26 -29.96
N GLY A 711 -10.17 15.64 -29.38
CA GLY A 711 -10.17 15.24 -27.96
C GLY A 711 -10.03 16.39 -26.96
N ASP A 712 -10.24 16.09 -25.68
CA ASP A 712 -10.13 17.04 -24.57
C ASP A 712 -8.73 17.68 -24.53
N SER A 713 -8.66 18.98 -24.28
CA SER A 713 -7.42 19.78 -24.22
C SER A 713 -6.50 19.64 -25.44
N ALA A 714 -6.99 19.17 -26.60
CA ALA A 714 -6.14 18.82 -27.75
C ALA A 714 -5.19 19.94 -28.21
N PHE A 715 -5.61 21.21 -28.11
CA PHE A 715 -4.82 22.40 -28.43
C PHE A 715 -4.81 23.40 -27.26
N GLU A 716 -5.02 22.94 -26.02
CA GLU A 716 -4.99 23.81 -24.84
C GLU A 716 -3.65 24.55 -24.73
N SER A 717 -3.68 25.83 -24.36
CA SER A 717 -2.50 26.68 -24.20
C SER A 717 -1.61 26.80 -25.46
N CYS A 718 -2.19 26.64 -26.66
CA CYS A 718 -1.55 27.05 -27.92
C CYS A 718 -1.58 28.59 -28.07
N GLU A 719 -0.83 29.29 -27.22
CA GLU A 719 -0.88 30.75 -27.03
C GLU A 719 -0.67 31.57 -28.32
N SER A 720 0.11 31.06 -29.29
CA SER A 720 0.38 31.74 -30.56
C SER A 720 -0.65 31.44 -31.68
N LEU A 721 -1.63 30.56 -31.44
CA LEU A 721 -2.56 30.11 -32.48
C LEU A 721 -3.52 31.23 -32.85
N GLN A 722 -3.41 31.76 -34.07
CA GLN A 722 -4.18 32.94 -34.50
C GLN A 722 -5.56 32.60 -35.08
N SER A 723 -5.64 31.44 -35.74
CA SER A 723 -6.86 30.97 -36.40
C SER A 723 -6.87 29.45 -36.44
N VAL A 724 -8.06 28.87 -36.26
CA VAL A 724 -8.34 27.45 -36.52
C VAL A 724 -9.57 27.33 -37.40
N THR A 725 -9.49 26.47 -38.42
CA THR A 725 -10.66 26.04 -39.19
C THR A 725 -11.03 24.64 -38.75
N ILE A 726 -12.23 24.48 -38.20
CA ILE A 726 -12.77 23.19 -37.80
C ILE A 726 -13.64 22.69 -38.98
N PRO A 727 -13.32 21.54 -39.59
CA PRO A 727 -13.99 21.08 -40.80
C PRO A 727 -15.38 20.49 -40.52
N ASP A 728 -16.26 20.50 -41.53
CA ASP A 728 -17.65 20.03 -41.48
C ASP A 728 -17.81 18.52 -41.15
N SER A 729 -16.71 17.79 -41.12
CA SER A 729 -16.67 16.39 -40.69
C SER A 729 -16.67 16.22 -39.17
N VAL A 730 -16.29 17.26 -38.41
CA VAL A 730 -16.16 17.19 -36.95
C VAL A 730 -17.53 17.18 -36.30
N THR A 731 -17.84 16.11 -35.56
CA THR A 731 -19.12 15.98 -34.84
C THR A 731 -19.01 16.30 -33.35
N SER A 732 -17.79 16.29 -32.79
CA SER A 732 -17.54 16.49 -31.36
C SER A 732 -16.22 17.22 -31.10
N ILE A 733 -16.26 18.20 -30.20
CA ILE A 733 -15.10 18.93 -29.69
C ILE A 733 -15.04 18.70 -28.17
N GLY A 734 -13.98 18.05 -27.70
CA GLY A 734 -13.77 17.70 -26.29
C GLY A 734 -13.52 18.90 -25.38
N ASP A 735 -13.60 18.66 -24.07
CA ASP A 735 -13.50 19.69 -23.04
C ASP A 735 -12.15 20.41 -23.11
N GLY A 736 -12.14 21.75 -23.03
CA GLY A 736 -10.92 22.56 -23.04
C GLY A 736 -10.11 22.51 -24.33
N ALA A 737 -10.64 21.94 -25.43
CA ALA A 737 -9.86 21.63 -26.63
C ALA A 737 -9.06 22.82 -27.22
N PHE A 738 -9.54 24.05 -27.08
CA PHE A 738 -8.84 25.28 -27.50
C PHE A 738 -8.71 26.30 -26.35
N SER A 739 -8.77 25.83 -25.09
CA SER A 739 -8.64 26.69 -23.92
C SER A 739 -7.28 27.38 -23.91
N TYR A 740 -7.20 28.61 -23.42
CA TYR A 740 -6.00 29.44 -23.34
C TYR A 740 -5.26 29.64 -24.69
N CYS A 741 -5.94 29.50 -25.83
CA CYS A 741 -5.45 29.95 -27.14
C CYS A 741 -5.53 31.49 -27.24
N SER A 742 -4.71 32.19 -26.46
CA SER A 742 -4.83 33.64 -26.21
C SER A 742 -4.70 34.53 -27.46
N SER A 743 -4.04 34.06 -28.52
CA SER A 743 -3.94 34.77 -29.81
C SER A 743 -5.09 34.48 -30.78
N LEU A 744 -6.02 33.57 -30.46
CA LEU A 744 -7.07 33.12 -31.37
C LEU A 744 -8.06 34.25 -31.63
N GLN A 745 -8.17 34.73 -32.87
CA GLN A 745 -8.96 35.92 -33.19
C GLN A 745 -10.41 35.63 -33.54
N SER A 746 -10.65 34.50 -34.20
CA SER A 746 -11.96 34.05 -34.66
C SER A 746 -11.99 32.53 -34.76
N VAL A 747 -13.14 31.94 -34.47
CA VAL A 747 -13.41 30.52 -34.73
C VAL A 747 -14.77 30.36 -35.42
N THR A 748 -14.81 29.44 -36.38
CA THR A 748 -16.05 28.97 -37.01
C THR A 748 -16.27 27.52 -36.56
N ILE A 749 -17.37 27.28 -35.86
CA ILE A 749 -17.78 25.94 -35.44
C ILE A 749 -18.75 25.40 -36.51
N PRO A 750 -18.52 24.22 -37.11
CA PRO A 750 -19.31 23.73 -38.22
C PRO A 750 -20.66 23.14 -37.78
N ASP A 751 -21.64 23.15 -38.69
CA ASP A 751 -23.03 22.67 -38.47
C ASP A 751 -23.13 21.17 -38.12
N SER A 752 -22.05 20.43 -38.28
CA SER A 752 -21.93 19.03 -37.85
C SER A 752 -21.76 18.86 -36.34
N VAL A 753 -21.33 19.91 -35.62
CA VAL A 753 -21.07 19.86 -34.18
C VAL A 753 -22.38 19.97 -33.41
N THR A 754 -22.77 18.90 -32.73
CA THR A 754 -24.01 18.89 -31.91
C THR A 754 -23.77 19.28 -30.45
N SER A 755 -22.51 19.22 -29.99
CA SER A 755 -22.10 19.49 -28.62
C SER A 755 -20.73 20.17 -28.62
N ILE A 756 -20.62 21.23 -27.82
CA ILE A 756 -19.36 21.90 -27.49
C ILE A 756 -19.06 21.52 -26.04
N GLY A 757 -17.90 20.91 -25.78
CA GLY A 757 -17.44 20.55 -24.44
C GLY A 757 -17.27 21.75 -23.50
N ASP A 758 -17.04 21.47 -22.23
CA ASP A 758 -16.82 22.48 -21.20
C ASP A 758 -15.48 23.19 -21.46
N GLY A 759 -15.44 24.51 -21.33
CA GLY A 759 -14.20 25.30 -21.42
C GLY A 759 -13.53 25.36 -22.79
N VAL A 760 -14.17 24.91 -23.88
CA VAL A 760 -13.52 24.74 -25.20
C VAL A 760 -12.76 25.98 -25.67
N PHE A 761 -13.28 27.19 -25.47
CA PHE A 761 -12.63 28.46 -25.82
C PHE A 761 -12.36 29.34 -24.59
N GLY A 762 -12.30 28.76 -23.39
CA GLY A 762 -11.96 29.49 -22.17
C GLY A 762 -10.59 30.16 -22.31
N GLY A 763 -10.41 31.38 -21.81
CA GLY A 763 -9.12 32.10 -21.87
C GLY A 763 -8.63 32.48 -23.27
N CYS A 764 -9.51 32.47 -24.30
CA CYS A 764 -9.17 32.97 -25.63
C CYS A 764 -9.22 34.52 -25.66
N ASP A 765 -8.20 35.16 -25.09
CA ASP A 765 -8.14 36.61 -24.85
C ASP A 765 -8.43 37.46 -26.08
N SER A 766 -7.93 37.05 -27.26
CA SER A 766 -8.06 37.76 -28.52
C SER A 766 -9.30 37.38 -29.33
N LEU A 767 -10.21 36.54 -28.80
CA LEU A 767 -11.37 36.08 -29.56
C LEU A 767 -12.41 37.20 -29.68
N HIS A 768 -12.54 37.81 -30.86
CA HIS A 768 -13.45 38.95 -31.06
C HIS A 768 -14.84 38.52 -31.57
N SER A 769 -14.92 37.38 -32.26
CA SER A 769 -16.15 36.84 -32.83
C SER A 769 -16.17 35.31 -32.84
N VAL A 770 -17.31 34.73 -32.50
CA VAL A 770 -17.61 33.30 -32.65
C VAL A 770 -18.94 33.12 -33.38
N THR A 771 -19.00 32.13 -34.27
CA THR A 771 -20.25 31.64 -34.85
C THR A 771 -20.59 30.29 -34.22
N ILE A 772 -21.72 30.22 -33.51
CA ILE A 772 -22.26 28.99 -32.92
C ILE A 772 -23.34 28.46 -33.88
N PRO A 773 -23.23 27.22 -34.38
CA PRO A 773 -24.15 26.68 -35.38
C PRO A 773 -25.48 26.21 -34.79
N ASP A 774 -26.52 26.15 -35.62
CA ASP A 774 -27.90 25.74 -35.25
C ASP A 774 -28.01 24.27 -34.82
N SER A 775 -26.94 23.49 -34.94
CA SER A 775 -26.85 22.12 -34.46
C SER A 775 -26.57 22.01 -32.96
N VAL A 776 -26.06 23.06 -32.32
CA VAL A 776 -25.65 23.04 -30.91
C VAL A 776 -26.88 23.15 -29.99
N THR A 777 -27.08 22.17 -29.11
CA THR A 777 -28.25 22.11 -28.21
C THR A 777 -28.02 22.73 -26.82
N SER A 778 -26.77 22.95 -26.45
CA SER A 778 -26.38 23.51 -25.15
C SER A 778 -25.00 24.18 -25.25
N ILE A 779 -24.79 25.24 -24.47
CA ILE A 779 -23.47 25.85 -24.25
C ILE A 779 -22.95 25.30 -22.93
N GLY A 780 -21.83 24.58 -22.96
CA GLY A 780 -21.20 23.95 -21.79
C GLY A 780 -20.62 24.95 -20.79
N ASP A 781 -20.21 24.44 -19.64
CA ASP A 781 -19.65 25.25 -18.56
C ASP A 781 -18.33 25.89 -19.03
N SER A 782 -18.11 27.15 -18.69
CA SER A 782 -16.91 27.93 -19.01
C SER A 782 -16.54 28.03 -20.50
N THR A 783 -17.43 27.65 -21.43
CA THR A 783 -17.14 27.54 -22.89
C THR A 783 -16.39 28.75 -23.47
N PHE A 784 -16.80 29.97 -23.12
CA PHE A 784 -16.20 31.25 -23.54
C PHE A 784 -15.75 32.08 -22.34
N CYS A 785 -15.46 31.44 -21.20
CA CYS A 785 -14.96 32.14 -20.01
C CYS A 785 -13.67 32.90 -20.36
N GLU A 786 -13.46 34.09 -19.80
CA GLU A 786 -12.24 34.90 -20.00
C GLU A 786 -11.95 35.27 -21.47
N CYS A 787 -12.95 35.21 -22.37
CA CYS A 787 -12.84 35.79 -23.72
C CYS A 787 -12.93 37.33 -23.67
N TYR A 788 -11.88 38.00 -23.18
CA TYR A 788 -11.88 39.43 -22.89
C TYR A 788 -12.26 40.33 -24.07
N SER A 789 -11.94 39.90 -25.30
CA SER A 789 -12.16 40.68 -26.53
C SER A 789 -13.48 40.38 -27.25
N LEU A 790 -14.29 39.44 -26.76
CA LEU A 790 -15.52 39.01 -27.44
C LEU A 790 -16.55 40.15 -27.46
N LEU A 791 -16.90 40.66 -28.65
CA LEU A 791 -17.77 41.84 -28.79
C LEU A 791 -19.26 41.51 -28.76
N SER A 792 -19.64 40.42 -29.41
CA SER A 792 -21.02 39.96 -29.53
C SER A 792 -21.06 38.45 -29.76
N VAL A 793 -22.10 37.80 -29.26
CA VAL A 793 -22.41 36.40 -29.54
C VAL A 793 -23.87 36.26 -29.94
N THR A 794 -24.13 35.48 -30.99
CA THR A 794 -25.48 35.04 -31.36
C THR A 794 -25.63 33.60 -30.91
N ILE A 795 -26.56 33.37 -29.98
CA ILE A 795 -26.89 32.02 -29.50
C ILE A 795 -28.02 31.48 -30.40
N PRO A 796 -27.86 30.31 -31.04
CA PRO A 796 -28.84 29.79 -31.99
C PRO A 796 -30.08 29.23 -31.29
N ASP A 797 -31.22 29.22 -32.01
CA ASP A 797 -32.55 28.80 -31.52
C ASP A 797 -32.63 27.31 -31.13
N SER A 798 -31.58 26.54 -31.36
CA SER A 798 -31.44 25.16 -30.92
C SER A 798 -30.99 25.03 -29.47
N VAL A 799 -30.38 26.08 -28.89
CA VAL A 799 -29.79 26.04 -27.55
C VAL A 799 -30.86 26.07 -26.48
N THR A 800 -30.87 25.06 -25.61
CA THR A 800 -31.85 24.91 -24.52
C THR A 800 -31.28 25.32 -23.15
N SER A 801 -29.96 25.40 -22.99
CA SER A 801 -29.31 25.76 -21.73
C SER A 801 -27.99 26.48 -21.94
N ILE A 802 -27.71 27.45 -21.07
CA ILE A 802 -26.42 28.13 -20.94
C ILE A 802 -25.79 27.69 -19.61
N GLY A 803 -24.63 27.02 -19.69
CA GLY A 803 -23.90 26.47 -18.54
C GLY A 803 -23.30 27.49 -17.60
N ASP A 804 -22.67 26.99 -16.55
CA ASP A 804 -22.03 27.76 -15.50
C ASP A 804 -20.76 28.44 -16.04
N ASN A 805 -20.54 29.71 -15.73
CA ASN A 805 -19.42 30.52 -16.22
C ASN A 805 -19.29 30.63 -17.76
N ALA A 806 -20.29 30.23 -18.54
CA ALA A 806 -20.21 30.09 -20.00
C ALA A 806 -19.63 31.30 -20.74
N PHE A 807 -19.97 32.52 -20.31
CA PHE A 807 -19.44 33.81 -20.81
C PHE A 807 -18.87 34.67 -19.67
N SER A 808 -18.42 34.03 -18.59
CA SER A 808 -17.82 34.74 -17.46
C SER A 808 -16.59 35.54 -17.91
N THR A 809 -16.44 36.74 -17.38
CA THR A 809 -15.30 37.64 -17.65
C THR A 809 -15.14 38.06 -19.12
N CYS A 810 -16.19 37.96 -19.95
CA CYS A 810 -16.23 38.53 -21.31
C CYS A 810 -16.36 40.08 -21.25
N TRP A 811 -15.30 40.79 -20.87
CA TRP A 811 -15.35 42.24 -20.56
C TRP A 811 -15.86 43.11 -21.70
N SER A 812 -15.58 42.74 -22.95
CA SER A 812 -15.96 43.51 -24.14
C SER A 812 -17.33 43.16 -24.70
N LEU A 813 -18.05 42.17 -24.14
CA LEU A 813 -19.33 41.70 -24.66
C LEU A 813 -20.38 42.80 -24.52
N GLN A 814 -20.84 43.36 -25.65
CA GLN A 814 -21.76 44.51 -25.67
C GLN A 814 -23.23 44.09 -25.69
N SER A 815 -23.53 42.99 -26.37
CA SER A 815 -24.88 42.44 -26.55
C SER A 815 -24.85 40.93 -26.67
N VAL A 816 -25.85 40.28 -26.07
CA VAL A 816 -26.17 38.87 -26.26
C VAL A 816 -27.66 38.72 -26.56
N THR A 817 -27.97 37.91 -27.58
CA THR A 817 -29.35 37.50 -27.86
C THR A 817 -29.54 36.09 -27.29
N ILE A 818 -30.40 35.94 -26.29
CA ILE A 818 -30.76 34.64 -25.71
C ILE A 818 -32.06 34.18 -26.40
N PRO A 819 -32.07 33.05 -27.11
CA PRO A 819 -33.23 32.61 -27.90
C PRO A 819 -34.34 31.99 -27.04
N ASP A 820 -35.57 31.99 -27.57
CA ASP A 820 -36.79 31.48 -26.93
C ASP A 820 -36.78 29.96 -26.64
N SER A 821 -35.72 29.26 -27.04
CA SER A 821 -35.47 27.86 -26.71
C SER A 821 -34.80 27.66 -25.35
N VAL A 822 -34.14 28.69 -24.80
CA VAL A 822 -33.35 28.57 -23.56
C VAL A 822 -34.27 28.44 -22.34
N ILE A 823 -34.05 27.39 -21.54
CA ILE A 823 -34.82 27.04 -20.35
C ILE A 823 -34.10 27.47 -19.06
N SER A 824 -32.76 27.47 -19.07
CA SER A 824 -31.94 27.78 -17.88
C SER A 824 -30.68 28.56 -18.19
N ILE A 825 -30.32 29.47 -17.29
CA ILE A 825 -29.06 30.23 -17.27
C ILE A 825 -28.28 29.85 -16.01
N GLY A 826 -27.05 29.37 -16.17
CA GLY A 826 -26.18 28.85 -15.10
C GLY A 826 -25.61 29.88 -14.12
N TYR A 827 -24.91 29.36 -13.12
CA TYR A 827 -24.08 30.10 -12.16
C TYR A 827 -23.04 30.96 -12.91
N ASN A 828 -22.87 32.23 -12.56
CA ASN A 828 -21.87 33.11 -13.19
C ASN A 828 -21.91 33.20 -14.74
N ALA A 829 -23.00 32.77 -15.41
CA ALA A 829 -23.02 32.59 -16.86
C ALA A 829 -22.54 33.82 -17.67
N PHE A 830 -22.83 35.04 -17.21
CA PHE A 830 -22.38 36.31 -17.77
C PHE A 830 -21.68 37.18 -16.70
N ASN A 831 -21.08 36.56 -15.69
CA ASN A 831 -20.33 37.28 -14.65
C ASN A 831 -19.28 38.20 -15.31
N GLY A 832 -19.12 39.43 -14.83
CA GLY A 832 -18.06 40.31 -15.27
C GLY A 832 -18.18 40.81 -16.71
N CYS A 833 -19.31 40.61 -17.41
CA CYS A 833 -19.56 41.19 -18.74
C CYS A 833 -19.75 42.72 -18.67
N LYS A 834 -18.65 43.46 -18.38
CA LYS A 834 -18.66 44.89 -18.04
C LYS A 834 -19.24 45.79 -19.12
N SER A 835 -19.13 45.40 -20.40
CA SER A 835 -19.66 46.18 -21.54
C SER A 835 -21.10 45.84 -21.92
N LEU A 836 -21.75 44.86 -21.27
CA LEU A 836 -23.07 44.37 -21.66
C LEU A 836 -24.13 45.43 -21.34
N GLN A 837 -24.73 46.02 -22.37
CA GLN A 837 -25.65 47.17 -22.20
C GLN A 837 -27.10 46.74 -21.99
N SER A 838 -27.50 45.65 -22.64
CA SER A 838 -28.85 45.09 -22.59
C SER A 838 -28.80 43.58 -22.73
N VAL A 839 -29.65 42.88 -21.98
CA VAL A 839 -29.96 41.46 -22.16
C VAL A 839 -31.47 41.27 -22.13
N THR A 840 -31.99 40.50 -23.08
CA THR A 840 -33.38 40.04 -23.07
C THR A 840 -33.39 38.60 -22.61
N ILE A 841 -34.01 38.34 -21.45
CA ILE A 841 -34.25 36.99 -20.95
C ILE A 841 -35.61 36.54 -21.51
N PRO A 842 -35.68 35.48 -22.33
CA PRO A 842 -36.92 35.08 -23.00
C PRO A 842 -37.93 34.42 -22.06
N ASP A 843 -39.20 34.41 -22.45
CA ASP A 843 -40.33 33.83 -21.69
C ASP A 843 -40.27 32.29 -21.59
N SER A 844 -39.25 31.65 -22.14
CA SER A 844 -38.95 30.23 -21.98
C SER A 844 -38.11 29.92 -20.75
N VAL A 845 -37.34 30.89 -20.23
CA VAL A 845 -36.41 30.68 -19.12
C VAL A 845 -37.18 30.44 -17.83
N THR A 846 -36.90 29.33 -17.15
CA THR A 846 -37.55 28.94 -15.89
C THR A 846 -36.66 29.12 -14.66
N SER A 847 -35.33 29.15 -14.85
CA SER A 847 -34.35 29.28 -13.78
C SER A 847 -33.14 30.16 -14.14
N ILE A 848 -32.72 31.00 -13.18
CA ILE A 848 -31.50 31.83 -13.27
C ILE A 848 -30.56 31.49 -12.10
N GLY A 849 -29.29 31.24 -12.40
CA GLY A 849 -28.24 30.88 -11.44
C GLY A 849 -27.71 32.04 -10.58
N VAL A 850 -26.97 31.71 -9.52
CA VAL A 850 -26.31 32.69 -8.63
C VAL A 850 -25.28 33.46 -9.44
N ARG A 851 -25.16 34.77 -9.23
CA ARG A 851 -24.21 35.67 -9.90
C ARG A 851 -24.27 35.63 -11.44
N ALA A 852 -25.36 35.14 -12.04
CA ALA A 852 -25.49 34.96 -13.50
C ALA A 852 -25.16 36.22 -14.32
N PHE A 853 -25.43 37.42 -13.80
CA PHE A 853 -25.09 38.71 -14.40
C PHE A 853 -24.32 39.61 -13.43
N HIS A 854 -23.58 39.01 -12.49
CA HIS A 854 -22.79 39.74 -11.51
C HIS A 854 -21.77 40.66 -12.20
N GLY A 855 -21.57 41.88 -11.71
CA GLY A 855 -20.54 42.79 -12.25
C GLY A 855 -20.78 43.26 -13.69
N CYS A 856 -21.98 43.04 -14.26
CA CYS A 856 -22.41 43.61 -15.53
C CYS A 856 -22.66 45.12 -15.39
N SER A 857 -21.58 45.91 -15.30
CA SER A 857 -21.61 47.31 -14.88
C SER A 857 -22.19 48.30 -15.89
N SER A 858 -22.32 47.92 -17.17
CA SER A 858 -22.99 48.73 -18.20
C SER A 858 -24.48 48.39 -18.37
N LEU A 859 -24.98 47.34 -17.70
CA LEU A 859 -26.34 46.87 -17.90
C LEU A 859 -27.35 47.86 -17.29
N GLN A 860 -28.26 48.39 -18.11
CA GLN A 860 -29.18 49.46 -17.68
C GLN A 860 -30.47 48.93 -17.05
N SER A 861 -31.00 47.84 -17.60
CA SER A 861 -32.20 47.18 -17.09
C SER A 861 -32.20 45.72 -17.47
N VAL A 862 -32.83 44.90 -16.63
CA VAL A 862 -33.05 43.48 -16.88
C VAL A 862 -34.48 43.13 -16.50
N THR A 863 -35.15 42.35 -17.36
CA THR A 863 -36.51 41.89 -17.10
C THR A 863 -36.48 40.42 -16.70
N ILE A 864 -37.11 40.09 -15.57
CA ILE A 864 -37.39 38.72 -15.14
C ILE A 864 -38.72 38.31 -15.79
N PRO A 865 -38.74 37.38 -16.76
CA PRO A 865 -39.95 36.99 -17.47
C PRO A 865 -40.93 36.20 -16.59
N LYS A 866 -42.17 36.04 -17.08
CA LYS A 866 -43.26 35.38 -16.33
C LYS A 866 -42.96 33.94 -15.95
N SER A 867 -42.18 33.27 -16.79
CA SER A 867 -41.80 31.86 -16.71
C SER A 867 -40.78 31.55 -15.62
N VAL A 868 -40.01 32.54 -15.14
CA VAL A 868 -38.98 32.29 -14.12
C VAL A 868 -39.67 31.93 -12.81
N THR A 869 -39.44 30.70 -12.37
CA THR A 869 -39.95 30.16 -11.09
C THR A 869 -38.84 30.01 -10.05
N ILE A 870 -37.58 29.94 -10.50
CA ILE A 870 -36.40 29.70 -9.67
C ILE A 870 -35.35 30.79 -9.92
N ILE A 871 -34.91 31.45 -8.85
CA ILE A 871 -33.70 32.28 -8.84
C ILE A 871 -32.82 31.72 -7.74
N LYS A 872 -31.66 31.18 -8.11
CA LYS A 872 -30.67 30.67 -7.16
C LYS A 872 -29.82 31.88 -6.73
N GLY A 873 -29.85 32.22 -5.44
CA GLY A 873 -29.11 33.34 -4.86
C GLY A 873 -29.28 34.69 -5.55
N ASN A 874 -28.19 35.46 -5.67
CA ASN A 874 -28.18 36.82 -6.21
C ASN A 874 -27.65 36.89 -7.66
N PRO A 875 -28.51 36.89 -8.69
CA PRO A 875 -28.06 36.92 -10.08
C PRO A 875 -27.53 38.29 -10.55
N PHE A 876 -27.83 39.37 -9.83
CA PHE A 876 -27.55 40.76 -10.25
C PHE A 876 -26.67 41.51 -9.22
N SER A 877 -25.82 40.81 -8.47
CA SER A 877 -24.85 41.46 -7.56
C SER A 877 -23.88 42.35 -8.36
N ASP A 878 -23.47 43.48 -7.76
CA ASP A 878 -22.66 44.52 -8.43
C ASP A 878 -23.14 44.94 -9.85
N CYS A 879 -24.45 44.89 -10.11
CA CYS A 879 -25.05 45.34 -11.36
C CYS A 879 -25.92 46.59 -11.13
N PRO A 880 -25.73 47.70 -11.86
CA PRO A 880 -26.58 48.90 -11.72
C PRO A 880 -27.93 48.76 -12.41
N ALA A 881 -28.22 47.62 -13.05
CA ALA A 881 -29.43 47.43 -13.82
C ALA A 881 -30.68 47.58 -12.97
N ARG A 882 -31.66 48.32 -13.49
CA ARG A 882 -33.01 48.32 -12.93
C ARG A 882 -33.66 46.96 -13.21
N VAL A 883 -33.89 46.18 -12.16
CA VAL A 883 -34.58 44.88 -12.24
C VAL A 883 -36.10 45.12 -12.36
N ILE A 884 -36.68 44.63 -13.45
CA ILE A 884 -38.12 44.66 -13.73
C ILE A 884 -38.65 43.25 -13.58
N ASN A 885 -39.64 43.03 -12.71
CA ASN A 885 -40.21 41.71 -12.50
C ASN A 885 -41.55 41.55 -13.22
N HIS A 886 -41.66 40.56 -14.11
CA HIS A 886 -42.93 40.08 -14.67
C HIS A 886 -43.35 38.70 -14.12
N SER A 887 -42.51 38.03 -13.33
CA SER A 887 -42.84 36.74 -12.70
C SER A 887 -43.82 36.90 -11.54
N ASN A 888 -44.75 35.94 -11.42
CA ASN A 888 -45.67 35.84 -10.29
C ASN A 888 -45.03 35.15 -9.06
N HIS A 889 -43.80 34.64 -9.18
CA HIS A 889 -43.07 33.97 -8.10
C HIS A 889 -42.19 34.92 -7.28
N PHE A 890 -41.96 36.13 -7.79
CA PHE A 890 -41.11 37.13 -7.17
C PHE A 890 -41.84 38.47 -7.02
N THR A 891 -41.29 39.35 -6.20
CA THR A 891 -41.75 40.74 -6.11
C THR A 891 -40.58 41.67 -5.83
N ILE A 892 -40.63 42.88 -6.40
CA ILE A 892 -39.73 43.97 -6.01
C ILE A 892 -40.44 44.77 -4.91
N PHE A 893 -39.85 44.80 -3.72
CA PHE A 893 -40.36 45.54 -2.57
C PHE A 893 -39.23 46.41 -2.02
N GLU A 894 -39.48 47.70 -1.81
CA GLU A 894 -38.45 48.67 -1.35
C GLU A 894 -37.14 48.61 -2.15
N GLY A 895 -37.24 48.34 -3.46
CA GLY A 895 -36.08 48.26 -4.35
C GLY A 895 -35.24 46.99 -4.21
N ASN A 896 -35.70 45.96 -3.47
CA ASN A 896 -35.02 44.67 -3.33
C ASN A 896 -35.90 43.52 -3.83
N LEU A 897 -35.28 42.38 -4.17
CA LEU A 897 -35.95 41.22 -4.76
C LEU A 897 -36.29 40.18 -3.70
N TYR A 898 -37.56 39.78 -3.66
CA TYR A 898 -38.09 38.77 -2.73
C TYR A 898 -38.90 37.71 -3.47
N THR A 899 -39.21 36.61 -2.78
CA THR A 899 -40.33 35.72 -3.16
C THR A 899 -41.66 36.49 -3.17
N SER A 900 -42.65 36.05 -3.95
CA SER A 900 -43.93 36.76 -4.10
C SER A 900 -44.70 36.95 -2.79
N ASP A 901 -44.50 36.06 -1.81
CA ASP A 901 -45.06 36.14 -0.46
C ASP A 901 -44.24 37.03 0.50
N ARG A 902 -43.10 37.58 0.05
CA ARG A 902 -42.14 38.39 0.81
C ARG A 902 -41.51 37.69 2.02
N ARG A 903 -41.48 36.34 2.01
CA ARG A 903 -40.87 35.55 3.07
C ARG A 903 -39.39 35.28 2.89
N LYS A 904 -38.87 35.26 1.66
CA LYS A 904 -37.42 35.11 1.40
C LYS A 904 -36.88 36.36 0.71
N LEU A 905 -35.86 36.96 1.31
CA LEU A 905 -35.04 37.98 0.63
C LEU A 905 -34.07 37.27 -0.31
N ILE A 906 -34.21 37.48 -1.61
CA ILE A 906 -33.40 36.82 -2.64
C ILE A 906 -32.17 37.65 -2.97
N SER A 907 -32.35 38.95 -3.19
CA SER A 907 -31.25 39.84 -3.55
C SER A 907 -31.49 41.27 -3.05
N TYR A 908 -30.47 41.81 -2.39
CA TYR A 908 -30.37 43.21 -2.03
C TYR A 908 -29.84 44.01 -3.23
N LEU A 909 -30.74 44.71 -3.90
CA LEU A 909 -30.44 45.50 -5.10
C LEU A 909 -30.25 47.00 -4.77
N SER A 910 -30.59 47.41 -3.55
CA SER A 910 -30.45 48.79 -3.09
C SER A 910 -28.99 49.19 -2.85
N LYS A 911 -28.73 50.50 -2.72
CA LYS A 911 -27.38 51.08 -2.51
C LYS A 911 -27.21 51.78 -1.15
N GLY A 912 -27.98 51.34 -0.14
CA GLY A 912 -27.95 51.94 1.19
C GLY A 912 -26.79 51.42 2.05
N GLU A 913 -26.30 52.26 2.97
CA GLU A 913 -25.29 51.85 3.96
C GLU A 913 -25.91 51.07 5.12
N ASN A 914 -27.21 51.21 5.36
CA ASN A 914 -27.92 50.53 6.44
C ASN A 914 -29.20 49.93 5.90
N PHE A 915 -29.53 48.72 6.33
CA PHE A 915 -30.73 48.03 5.89
C PHE A 915 -31.44 47.31 7.04
N ILE A 916 -32.74 47.52 7.15
CA ILE A 916 -33.60 46.80 8.08
C ILE A 916 -34.38 45.79 7.26
N ILE A 917 -34.16 44.50 7.50
CA ILE A 917 -34.89 43.43 6.82
C ILE A 917 -36.34 43.47 7.33
N PRO A 918 -37.37 43.49 6.44
CA PRO A 918 -38.77 43.52 6.87
C PRO A 918 -39.18 42.32 7.72
N ASP A 919 -40.04 42.52 8.73
CA ASP A 919 -40.56 41.47 9.63
C ASP A 919 -41.34 40.34 8.92
N SER A 920 -41.69 40.51 7.64
CA SER A 920 -42.29 39.45 6.84
C SER A 920 -41.29 38.38 6.40
N VAL A 921 -39.99 38.69 6.43
CA VAL A 921 -38.93 37.82 5.94
C VAL A 921 -38.62 36.75 6.98
N THR A 922 -38.73 35.49 6.58
CA THR A 922 -38.39 34.31 7.38
C THR A 922 -37.06 33.69 6.98
N SER A 923 -36.51 34.00 5.80
CA SER A 923 -35.20 33.53 5.38
C SER A 923 -34.44 34.52 4.52
N ILE A 924 -33.12 34.59 4.73
CA ILE A 924 -32.19 35.32 3.87
C ILE A 924 -31.63 34.32 2.86
N GLY A 925 -31.74 34.62 1.56
CA GLY A 925 -31.23 33.76 0.50
C GLY A 925 -29.71 33.82 0.34
N ASP A 926 -29.20 32.86 -0.41
CA ASP A 926 -27.78 32.73 -0.71
C ASP A 926 -27.29 33.98 -1.46
N ASN A 927 -26.10 34.49 -1.11
CA ASN A 927 -25.49 35.69 -1.70
C ASN A 927 -26.38 36.95 -1.66
N ALA A 928 -27.44 37.00 -0.83
CA ALA A 928 -28.44 38.05 -0.87
C ALA A 928 -27.85 39.47 -0.71
N PHE A 929 -26.82 39.61 0.13
CA PHE A 929 -26.09 40.85 0.39
C PHE A 929 -24.63 40.80 -0.10
N GLU A 930 -24.27 39.81 -0.89
CA GLU A 930 -22.90 39.64 -1.37
C GLU A 930 -22.36 40.90 -2.08
N ASP A 931 -21.09 41.23 -1.81
CA ASP A 931 -20.35 42.36 -2.39
C ASP A 931 -21.03 43.74 -2.16
N LYS A 932 -21.83 43.88 -1.10
CA LYS A 932 -22.50 45.15 -0.77
C LYS A 932 -21.73 45.97 0.25
N SER A 933 -21.69 47.29 0.03
CA SER A 933 -21.08 48.27 0.94
C SER A 933 -21.96 48.61 2.17
N LEU A 934 -22.65 47.61 2.73
CA LEU A 934 -23.48 47.78 3.92
C LEU A 934 -22.61 47.94 5.17
N GLN A 935 -22.89 48.95 5.99
CA GLN A 935 -22.29 49.16 7.31
C GLN A 935 -23.04 48.41 8.41
N SER A 936 -24.37 48.34 8.33
CA SER A 936 -25.19 47.57 9.27
C SER A 936 -26.41 46.93 8.60
N VAL A 937 -26.82 45.79 9.14
CA VAL A 937 -28.05 45.09 8.78
C VAL A 937 -28.80 44.68 10.04
N THR A 938 -30.09 45.01 10.10
CA THR A 938 -30.98 44.55 11.18
C THR A 938 -31.76 43.33 10.70
N ILE A 939 -31.54 42.19 11.35
CA ILE A 939 -32.22 40.92 11.07
C ILE A 939 -33.38 40.76 12.08
N PRO A 940 -34.66 40.70 11.65
CA PRO A 940 -35.79 40.58 12.55
C PRO A 940 -35.95 39.16 13.10
N ASP A 941 -36.64 39.03 14.23
CA ASP A 941 -36.91 37.75 14.90
C ASP A 941 -37.71 36.76 14.04
N SER A 942 -38.33 37.21 12.95
CA SER A 942 -39.01 36.34 11.99
C SER A 942 -38.05 35.45 11.20
N VAL A 943 -36.76 35.81 11.07
CA VAL A 943 -35.77 35.09 10.26
C VAL A 943 -35.30 33.82 10.97
N THR A 944 -35.49 32.67 10.33
CA THR A 944 -35.08 31.36 10.85
C THR A 944 -33.84 30.80 10.18
N SER A 945 -33.45 31.31 9.01
CA SER A 945 -32.26 30.84 8.29
C SER A 945 -31.54 31.94 7.51
N ILE A 946 -30.22 31.86 7.49
CA ILE A 946 -29.32 32.70 6.67
C ILE A 946 -28.64 31.77 5.65
N GLY A 947 -28.79 32.07 4.36
CA GLY A 947 -28.25 31.22 3.28
C GLY A 947 -26.73 31.32 3.09
N ASP A 948 -26.20 30.50 2.20
CA ASP A 948 -24.75 30.42 1.92
C ASP A 948 -24.23 31.76 1.37
N SER A 949 -23.07 32.20 1.83
CA SER A 949 -22.44 33.46 1.40
C SER A 949 -23.35 34.69 1.48
N ALA A 950 -24.40 34.66 2.33
CA ALA A 950 -25.45 35.68 2.35
C ALA A 950 -24.92 37.11 2.53
N PHE A 951 -23.84 37.30 3.28
CA PHE A 951 -23.15 38.58 3.50
C PHE A 951 -21.69 38.52 3.04
N GLN A 952 -21.32 37.58 2.17
CA GLN A 952 -19.94 37.44 1.72
C GLN A 952 -19.43 38.74 1.10
N ALA A 953 -18.19 39.12 1.43
CA ALA A 953 -17.53 40.32 0.93
C ALA A 953 -18.29 41.64 1.19
N CYS A 954 -19.18 41.68 2.19
CA CYS A 954 -19.69 42.94 2.75
C CYS A 954 -18.57 43.66 3.54
N SER A 955 -17.59 44.20 2.83
CA SER A 955 -16.35 44.74 3.40
C SER A 955 -16.56 45.85 4.42
N SER A 956 -17.68 46.59 4.34
CA SER A 956 -18.04 47.70 5.24
C SER A 956 -18.84 47.28 6.46
N LEU A 957 -19.31 46.03 6.54
CA LEU A 957 -20.23 45.57 7.59
C LEU A 957 -19.49 45.53 8.92
N GLN A 958 -19.93 46.33 9.89
CA GLN A 958 -19.22 46.49 11.18
C GLN A 958 -19.72 45.52 12.24
N SER A 959 -21.03 45.32 12.29
CA SER A 959 -21.67 44.39 13.21
C SER A 959 -22.94 43.79 12.62
N VAL A 960 -23.31 42.62 13.13
CA VAL A 960 -24.57 41.95 12.83
C VAL A 960 -25.13 41.34 14.11
N THR A 961 -26.45 41.43 14.28
CA THR A 961 -27.17 40.77 15.37
C THR A 961 -27.94 39.59 14.81
N ILE A 962 -27.70 38.40 15.37
CA ILE A 962 -28.34 37.14 14.97
C ILE A 962 -29.45 36.83 15.99
N PRO A 963 -30.74 36.85 15.59
CA PRO A 963 -31.84 36.59 16.51
C PRO A 963 -31.96 35.10 16.89
N ASP A 964 -32.63 34.82 18.01
CA ASP A 964 -32.75 33.47 18.58
C ASP A 964 -33.52 32.45 17.72
N SER A 965 -34.32 32.98 16.80
CA SER A 965 -35.08 32.25 15.81
C SER A 965 -34.20 31.62 14.72
N VAL A 966 -32.97 32.10 14.50
CA VAL A 966 -32.06 31.52 13.52
C VAL A 966 -31.64 30.12 13.98
N THR A 967 -31.90 29.13 13.14
CA THR A 967 -31.57 27.72 13.39
C THR A 967 -30.44 27.21 12.51
N ASN A 968 -30.08 27.92 11.45
CA ASN A 968 -28.99 27.57 10.53
C ASN A 968 -28.41 28.82 9.87
N ILE A 969 -27.09 28.81 9.67
CA ILE A 969 -26.33 29.81 8.90
C ILE A 969 -25.53 29.04 7.85
N GLY A 970 -25.71 29.40 6.59
CA GLY A 970 -25.02 28.79 5.46
C GLY A 970 -23.51 29.05 5.47
N ASP A 971 -22.80 28.23 4.71
CA ASP A 971 -21.34 28.30 4.62
C ASP A 971 -20.88 29.66 4.09
N ASP A 972 -19.74 30.15 4.60
CA ASP A 972 -19.14 31.44 4.21
C ASP A 972 -20.03 32.68 4.34
N SER A 973 -21.14 32.60 5.10
CA SER A 973 -22.13 33.69 5.24
C SER A 973 -21.54 35.06 5.54
N PHE A 974 -20.47 35.15 6.34
CA PHE A 974 -19.79 36.41 6.69
C PHE A 974 -18.32 36.45 6.22
N SER A 975 -17.98 35.62 5.23
CA SER A 975 -16.62 35.54 4.71
C SER A 975 -16.22 36.84 4.02
N CYS A 976 -14.93 37.19 4.07
CA CYS A 976 -14.39 38.44 3.51
C CYS A 976 -15.02 39.77 4.03
N CYS A 977 -15.77 39.76 5.14
CA CYS A 977 -16.26 40.98 5.80
C CYS A 977 -15.15 41.64 6.64
N SER A 978 -14.25 42.37 5.98
CA SER A 978 -13.05 42.96 6.59
C SER A 978 -13.31 43.89 7.78
N SER A 979 -14.40 44.68 7.75
CA SER A 979 -14.75 45.59 8.85
C SER A 979 -15.57 44.95 9.96
N LEU A 980 -15.93 43.66 9.87
CA LEU A 980 -16.80 43.01 10.85
C LEU A 980 -16.06 42.83 12.17
N GLN A 981 -16.48 43.56 13.19
CA GLN A 981 -15.88 43.56 14.54
C GLN A 981 -16.69 42.75 15.54
N SER A 982 -18.01 42.65 15.38
CA SER A 982 -18.87 42.00 16.38
C SER A 982 -20.07 41.30 15.75
N ILE A 983 -20.27 40.05 16.15
CA ILE A 983 -21.48 39.28 15.89
C ILE A 983 -22.20 39.14 17.23
N PHE A 984 -23.33 39.81 17.36
CA PHE A 984 -24.16 39.78 18.56
C PHE A 984 -25.13 38.60 18.49
N ILE A 985 -25.10 37.72 19.48
CA ILE A 985 -25.89 36.48 19.51
C ILE A 985 -26.11 36.03 20.96
N SER A 986 -27.25 35.42 21.28
CA SER A 986 -27.47 34.88 22.64
C SER A 986 -26.62 33.62 22.89
N HIS A 987 -26.38 33.30 24.16
CA HIS A 987 -25.69 32.05 24.54
C HIS A 987 -26.39 30.80 23.98
N LYS A 988 -27.71 30.77 24.03
CA LYS A 988 -28.52 29.63 23.56
C LYS A 988 -28.37 29.41 22.06
N THR A 989 -28.31 30.49 21.30
CA THR A 989 -28.28 30.44 19.84
C THR A 989 -26.85 30.19 19.34
N TYR A 990 -25.84 30.72 20.03
CA TYR A 990 -24.44 30.40 19.74
C TYR A 990 -24.11 28.92 19.93
N GLU A 991 -24.55 28.28 21.03
CA GLU A 991 -24.28 26.85 21.22
C GLU A 991 -24.94 25.97 20.14
N ARG A 992 -26.05 26.44 19.55
CA ARG A 992 -26.72 25.77 18.43
C ARG A 992 -25.94 25.93 17.12
N LEU A 993 -25.37 27.12 16.88
CA LEU A 993 -24.72 27.51 15.62
C LEU A 993 -23.18 27.51 15.71
N LYS A 994 -22.63 26.79 16.70
CA LYS A 994 -21.23 26.87 17.08
C LYS A 994 -20.29 26.36 16.00
N ALA A 995 -20.74 25.37 15.21
CA ALA A 995 -19.98 24.84 14.08
C ALA A 995 -19.91 25.88 12.96
N GLU A 996 -21.05 26.46 12.60
CA GLU A 996 -21.20 27.46 11.53
C GLU A 996 -20.47 28.78 11.85
N LEU A 997 -20.33 29.13 13.15
CA LEU A 997 -19.68 30.36 13.60
C LEU A 997 -18.24 30.17 14.09
N GLN A 998 -17.66 28.97 13.98
CA GLN A 998 -16.35 28.65 14.57
C GLN A 998 -15.24 29.61 14.13
N TYR A 999 -15.21 29.97 12.84
CA TYR A 999 -14.24 30.89 12.24
C TYR A 999 -14.36 32.34 12.76
N TYR A 1000 -15.47 32.69 13.41
CA TYR A 1000 -15.76 34.03 13.93
C TYR A 1000 -15.76 34.09 15.46
N SER A 1001 -15.31 33.04 16.15
CA SER A 1001 -15.32 32.94 17.63
C SER A 1001 -14.72 34.14 18.37
N SER A 1002 -13.68 34.78 17.82
CA SER A 1002 -13.05 35.99 18.38
C SER A 1002 -13.91 37.26 18.26
N LYS A 1003 -14.90 37.26 17.37
CA LYS A 1003 -15.83 38.35 17.07
C LYS A 1003 -17.20 38.17 17.74
N ILE A 1004 -17.47 37.04 18.39
CA ILE A 1004 -18.73 36.79 19.08
C ILE A 1004 -18.87 37.67 20.31
N LYS A 1005 -20.02 38.33 20.44
CA LYS A 1005 -20.45 39.10 21.62
C LYS A 1005 -21.81 38.56 22.07
N PHE A 1006 -21.91 38.19 23.34
CA PHE A 1006 -23.17 37.70 23.88
C PHE A 1006 -24.10 38.86 24.19
N THR A 1007 -25.35 38.75 23.72
CA THR A 1007 -26.44 39.63 24.15
C THR A 1007 -27.00 39.15 25.48
N ASP A 1008 -27.55 40.08 26.26
CA ASP A 1008 -28.21 39.80 27.56
C ASP A 1008 -29.41 38.85 27.44
#